data_AF-A0A4C2E660-F1
#
_entry.id   AF-A0A4C2E660-F1
#
_cell.length_a   1.000
_cell.length_b   1.000
_cell.length_c   1.000
_cell.angle_alpha   90.00
_cell.angle_beta   90.00
_cell.angle_gamma   90.00
#
_symmetry.space_group_name_H-M   'P 1'
#
loop_
_entity.id
_entity.type
_entity.pdbx_description
1 polymer ?
#
loop_
_entity_poly.entity_id
_entity_poly.type
_entity_poly.pdbx_seq_one_letter_code
_entity_poly.pdbx_strand_id
1 'polypeptide(L)'
;MGDKVTFAVSTPCNKREKPSGHRLLTFNNDTLSVVPQEVGNLRTDTEVNVQAFCYLKPESREVVPEGVNAGILDSSDYMLLAKSNGFIEIIQDYKYKTENNLPLETDFLLKCTPEDYSDYGSDCTIAGLEYREGLLYCCMCSGKLYIFILNLPYDYTQSQNSFIRAPKMDLFYSNHFYGSASRSSRESQSIEESTFFLNMKFTGRSRLKHICYYLLPIEPEHLRLSPLIFLFSKFYQGKLIYKPSMYVQLDQGVSGFRTNPLDRFSFLTILPRSPLMIRKIMLPMVYVDFFITFISIKKRIQQTKAVEVTSWNRLAKEAGYDSLVNWIISEPLHEIDSLGSIAWDDLARCDGISVLRTIIVWIQRQGHTKDDIYELFHRSELVGSTSSSRSTSSEPRPLNRRRRFSRFGLHRSGNIREPIDLPCSVNWGLDLFIRDVRKNTFAVDFAIVQSNFDSNCNGNSIQQEEGGTRTSFLTDNYKNMDIICVDHYLSLSIFRPKYFDEALTKIDSFHNVIEEEPTNSSSIEDNIMKRTLSTLNSFKKLFMLTDSLCMVLDTSGVVLLDRRNLMDTKDLLHNEPNAVRVAGFNIGLISDAILIVDTLHNCHDCEGIEVTYKLIVTCIPNEILALKGKFLAHSKIGEITMCDSLKLNRKHRFVDKICLLEYDTLSEHRKRPHFSREGYSSNTKRPKWEQPLLQ
;
A
#
# COMPACT_ATOMS: atom_id res chain seq x y z
N MET A 1 26.09 -19.61 -9.04
CA MET A 1 25.55 -18.22 -9.10
C MET A 1 24.44 -18.18 -8.08
N GLY A 2 24.39 -17.21 -7.16
CA GLY A 2 23.46 -17.18 -6.03
C GLY A 2 22.13 -16.48 -6.36
N ASP A 3 21.16 -16.60 -5.45
CA ASP A 3 19.86 -15.94 -5.60
C ASP A 3 20.05 -14.42 -5.67
N LYS A 4 19.47 -13.78 -6.70
CA LYS A 4 19.62 -12.34 -6.96
C LYS A 4 18.29 -11.64 -6.71
N VAL A 5 18.31 -10.65 -5.84
CA VAL A 5 17.18 -9.74 -5.61
C VAL A 5 17.45 -8.44 -6.36
N THR A 6 16.48 -7.95 -7.14
CA THR A 6 16.53 -6.64 -7.79
C THR A 6 15.38 -5.78 -7.29
N PHE A 7 15.68 -4.57 -6.84
CA PHE A 7 14.70 -3.67 -6.23
C PHE A 7 14.98 -2.19 -6.55
N ALA A 8 13.92 -1.40 -6.59
CA ALA A 8 13.99 0.06 -6.71
C ALA A 8 13.88 0.72 -5.33
N VAL A 9 14.58 1.83 -5.13
CA VAL A 9 14.56 2.63 -3.90
C VAL A 9 14.40 4.09 -4.23
N SER A 10 13.45 4.79 -3.61
CA SER A 10 13.32 6.23 -3.75
C SER A 10 14.44 6.95 -2.99
N THR A 11 15.00 7.98 -3.61
CA THR A 11 16.08 8.82 -3.06
C THR A 11 15.69 10.31 -3.07
N PRO A 12 14.71 10.73 -2.23
CA PRO A 12 14.28 12.13 -2.18
C PRO A 12 15.43 13.07 -1.80
N CYS A 13 15.32 14.33 -2.24
CA CYS A 13 16.29 15.39 -1.99
C CYS A 13 15.59 16.64 -1.44
N ASN A 14 15.92 17.02 -0.21
CA ASN A 14 15.38 18.21 0.46
C ASN A 14 16.04 19.52 0.00
N LYS A 15 17.07 19.44 -0.84
CA LYS A 15 17.74 20.63 -1.38
C LYS A 15 16.98 21.10 -2.63
N ARG A 16 16.57 22.37 -2.63
CA ARG A 16 15.96 23.05 -3.79
C ARG A 16 16.82 22.90 -5.04
N GLU A 17 16.15 22.86 -6.20
CA GLU A 17 16.76 22.73 -7.53
C GLU A 17 17.66 21.48 -7.73
N LYS A 18 17.53 20.47 -6.87
CA LYS A 18 18.21 19.18 -7.04
C LYS A 18 17.21 18.09 -7.42
N PRO A 19 17.59 17.18 -8.32
CA PRO A 19 16.73 16.08 -8.70
C PRO A 19 16.61 15.06 -7.57
N SER A 20 15.38 14.69 -7.32
CA SER A 20 14.91 13.58 -6.50
C SER A 20 14.44 12.48 -7.44
N GLY A 21 14.85 11.24 -7.23
CA GLY A 21 14.46 10.15 -8.13
C GLY A 21 14.60 8.81 -7.42
N HIS A 22 14.59 7.72 -8.17
CA HIS A 22 14.88 6.39 -7.63
C HIS A 22 16.23 5.86 -8.10
N ARG A 23 16.72 4.84 -7.41
CA ARG A 23 17.89 4.05 -7.79
C ARG A 23 17.52 2.58 -7.82
N LEU A 24 18.17 1.85 -8.71
CA LEU A 24 18.10 0.39 -8.73
C LEU A 24 19.26 -0.20 -7.96
N LEU A 25 18.95 -1.20 -7.16
CA LEU A 25 19.89 -1.95 -6.38
C LEU A 25 19.68 -3.43 -6.61
N THR A 26 20.76 -4.18 -6.45
CA THR A 26 20.72 -5.63 -6.43
C THR A 26 21.37 -6.14 -5.17
N PHE A 27 20.76 -7.16 -4.57
CA PHE A 27 21.36 -7.96 -3.51
C PHE A 27 21.72 -9.32 -4.09
N ASN A 28 23.00 -9.64 -4.13
CA ASN A 28 23.51 -10.89 -4.69
C ASN A 28 24.76 -11.34 -3.93
N ASN A 29 24.85 -12.62 -3.60
CA ASN A 29 25.95 -13.19 -2.81
C ASN A 29 26.28 -12.35 -1.56
N ASP A 30 25.25 -11.96 -0.81
CA ASP A 30 25.37 -11.18 0.42
C ASP A 30 25.94 -9.78 0.27
N THR A 31 25.95 -9.25 -0.95
CA THR A 31 26.41 -7.89 -1.25
C THR A 31 25.32 -7.07 -1.92
N LEU A 32 25.16 -5.84 -1.47
CA LEU A 32 24.34 -4.81 -2.07
C LEU A 32 25.15 -4.03 -3.09
N SER A 33 24.62 -3.89 -4.30
CA SER A 33 25.26 -3.11 -5.37
C SER A 33 24.26 -2.24 -6.10
N VAL A 34 24.70 -1.05 -6.49
CA VAL A 34 23.89 -0.11 -7.27
C VAL A 34 23.98 -0.49 -8.75
N VAL A 35 22.83 -0.66 -9.39
CA VAL A 35 22.76 -0.88 -10.83
C VAL A 35 22.98 0.47 -11.53
N PRO A 36 23.98 0.59 -12.41
CA PRO A 36 24.14 1.79 -13.22
C PRO A 36 22.88 2.06 -14.04
N GLN A 37 22.43 3.30 -14.06
CA GLN A 37 21.30 3.73 -14.87
C GLN A 37 21.70 4.92 -15.71
N GLU A 38 21.34 4.90 -16.98
CA GLU A 38 21.42 6.10 -17.80
C GLU A 38 20.43 7.13 -17.28
N VAL A 39 20.92 8.34 -17.07
CA VAL A 39 20.16 9.42 -16.45
C VAL A 39 19.31 10.08 -17.53
N GLY A 40 17.99 9.90 -17.47
CA GLY A 40 17.04 10.60 -18.32
C GLY A 40 16.93 12.10 -18.02
N ASN A 41 15.86 12.75 -18.49
CA ASN A 41 15.63 14.17 -18.27
C ASN A 41 15.42 14.50 -16.78
N LEU A 42 16.47 14.98 -16.10
CA LEU A 42 16.46 15.34 -14.67
C LEU A 42 15.49 16.46 -14.27
N ARG A 43 14.89 17.17 -15.23
CA ARG A 43 13.97 18.28 -14.95
C ARG A 43 12.67 17.82 -14.30
N THR A 44 12.15 16.65 -14.69
CA THR A 44 10.93 16.04 -14.14
C THR A 44 11.09 15.54 -12.70
N ASP A 45 12.35 15.49 -12.24
CA ASP A 45 12.76 15.01 -10.93
C ASP A 45 13.17 16.16 -10.00
N THR A 46 13.29 17.39 -10.51
CA THR A 46 13.75 18.54 -9.73
C THR A 46 12.63 19.01 -8.81
N GLU A 47 12.86 19.00 -7.49
CA GLU A 47 11.86 19.35 -6.46
C GLU A 47 10.63 18.41 -6.42
N VAL A 48 10.71 17.25 -7.05
CA VAL A 48 9.61 16.27 -7.12
C VAL A 48 10.08 14.92 -6.60
N ASN A 49 9.47 14.43 -5.53
CA ASN A 49 9.85 13.16 -4.90
C ASN A 49 8.98 12.01 -5.41
N VAL A 50 9.58 10.83 -5.61
CA VAL A 50 8.83 9.57 -5.79
C VAL A 50 8.32 9.12 -4.42
N GLN A 51 6.99 9.05 -4.27
CA GLN A 51 6.29 8.76 -3.02
C GLN A 51 5.70 7.35 -2.96
N ALA A 52 5.43 6.72 -4.11
CA ALA A 52 4.99 5.33 -4.18
C ALA A 52 5.43 4.68 -5.51
N PHE A 53 5.63 3.36 -5.45
CA PHE A 53 5.94 2.52 -6.60
C PHE A 53 4.80 1.53 -6.83
N CYS A 54 4.52 1.22 -8.09
CA CYS A 54 3.68 0.09 -8.46
C CYS A 54 4.29 -0.58 -9.69
N TYR A 55 4.83 -1.79 -9.51
CA TYR A 55 5.43 -2.57 -10.58
C TYR A 55 4.45 -3.64 -11.05
N LEU A 56 4.07 -3.58 -12.33
CA LEU A 56 3.08 -4.46 -12.95
C LEU A 56 3.77 -5.39 -13.95
N LYS A 57 3.45 -6.67 -13.89
CA LYS A 57 3.93 -7.67 -14.84
C LYS A 57 2.90 -8.78 -15.05
N PRO A 58 2.97 -9.51 -16.18
CA PRO A 58 2.25 -10.77 -16.33
C PRO A 58 2.67 -11.75 -15.22
N GLU A 59 1.69 -12.41 -14.61
CA GLU A 59 1.94 -13.41 -13.55
C GLU A 59 2.46 -14.73 -14.12
N SER A 60 1.87 -15.17 -15.23
CA SER A 60 2.08 -16.52 -15.79
C SER A 60 2.91 -16.54 -17.07
N ARG A 61 3.23 -15.37 -17.62
CA ARG A 61 3.89 -15.22 -18.92
C ARG A 61 5.23 -14.53 -18.76
N GLU A 62 6.15 -14.83 -19.67
CA GLU A 62 7.42 -14.13 -19.71
C GLU A 62 7.23 -12.65 -20.09
N VAL A 63 8.01 -11.79 -19.45
CA VAL A 63 8.06 -10.37 -19.79
C VAL A 63 8.81 -10.23 -21.12
N VAL A 64 8.13 -9.70 -22.14
CA VAL A 64 8.68 -9.48 -23.47
C VAL A 64 8.49 -8.00 -23.83
N PRO A 65 9.57 -7.27 -24.20
CA PRO A 65 9.46 -5.86 -24.53
C PRO A 65 8.58 -5.63 -25.76
N GLU A 66 7.94 -4.47 -25.85
CA GLU A 66 6.97 -4.16 -26.92
C GLU A 66 7.57 -4.29 -28.31
N GLY A 67 8.82 -3.86 -28.50
CA GLY A 67 9.50 -3.92 -29.79
C GLY A 67 9.71 -5.35 -30.33
N VAL A 68 9.60 -6.37 -29.47
CA VAL A 68 9.78 -7.79 -29.81
C VAL A 68 8.45 -8.56 -29.73
N ASN A 69 7.46 -8.03 -29.01
CA ASN A 69 6.19 -8.70 -28.83
C ASN A 69 5.37 -8.69 -30.14
N ALA A 70 5.35 -9.84 -30.82
CA ALA A 70 4.54 -10.05 -32.03
C ALA A 70 3.07 -10.43 -31.72
N GLY A 71 2.72 -10.61 -30.44
CA GLY A 71 1.40 -11.05 -30.01
C GLY A 71 0.38 -9.92 -29.84
N ILE A 72 -0.90 -10.28 -29.81
CA ILE A 72 -2.01 -9.36 -29.46
C ILE A 72 -2.11 -9.19 -27.93
N LEU A 73 -1.56 -10.13 -27.16
CA LEU A 73 -1.52 -10.07 -25.70
C LEU A 73 -0.33 -9.20 -25.26
N ASP A 74 -0.61 -8.26 -24.36
CA ASP A 74 0.45 -7.45 -23.78
C ASP A 74 1.31 -8.30 -22.85
N SER A 75 2.63 -8.22 -23.02
CA SER A 75 3.64 -8.95 -22.24
C SER A 75 4.71 -8.01 -21.68
N SER A 76 4.55 -6.69 -21.85
CA SER A 76 5.46 -5.69 -21.28
C SER A 76 5.32 -5.64 -19.76
N ASP A 77 6.40 -5.32 -19.06
CA ASP A 77 6.32 -4.89 -17.66
C ASP A 77 6.21 -3.36 -17.58
N TYR A 78 5.55 -2.88 -16.53
CA TYR A 78 5.30 -1.46 -16.33
C TYR A 78 5.72 -1.04 -14.92
N MET A 79 6.53 0.01 -14.83
CA MET A 79 6.83 0.70 -13.58
C MET A 79 6.02 1.99 -13.50
N LEU A 80 5.16 2.09 -12.49
CA LEU A 80 4.37 3.27 -12.20
C LEU A 80 4.98 4.00 -11.01
N LEU A 81 5.36 5.26 -11.23
CA LEU A 81 6.00 6.12 -10.23
C LEU A 81 5.07 7.25 -9.83
N ALA A 82 4.55 7.17 -8.63
CA ALA A 82 3.67 8.17 -8.05
C ALA A 82 4.53 9.31 -7.44
N LYS A 83 4.36 10.53 -7.95
CA LYS A 83 5.23 11.67 -7.63
C LYS A 83 4.50 12.74 -6.81
N SER A 84 5.27 13.49 -6.01
CA SER A 84 4.77 14.56 -5.13
C SER A 84 4.21 15.79 -5.86
N ASN A 85 4.28 15.81 -7.19
CA ASN A 85 3.65 16.82 -8.05
C ASN A 85 2.23 16.43 -8.49
N GLY A 86 1.72 15.28 -8.02
CA GLY A 86 0.39 14.78 -8.36
C GLY A 86 0.32 14.07 -9.72
N PHE A 87 1.46 13.67 -10.30
CA PHE A 87 1.50 12.82 -11.49
C PHE A 87 1.94 11.39 -11.18
N ILE A 88 1.46 10.45 -11.98
CA ILE A 88 1.99 9.09 -12.04
C ILE A 88 2.68 8.92 -13.39
N GLU A 89 3.97 8.63 -13.37
CA GLU A 89 4.74 8.30 -14.56
C GLU A 89 4.67 6.80 -14.82
N ILE A 90 4.33 6.41 -16.04
CA ILE A 90 4.34 5.01 -16.48
C ILE A 90 5.55 4.80 -17.38
N ILE A 91 6.44 3.90 -16.98
CA ILE A 91 7.60 3.46 -17.76
C ILE A 91 7.35 2.02 -18.18
N GLN A 92 7.18 1.81 -19.48
CA GLN A 92 7.00 0.50 -20.11
C GLN A 92 8.35 -0.16 -20.38
N ASP A 93 8.36 -1.49 -20.42
CA ASP A 93 9.52 -2.33 -20.69
C ASP A 93 10.67 -2.07 -19.70
N TYR A 94 10.30 -1.87 -18.43
CA TYR A 94 11.22 -1.43 -17.38
C TYR A 94 12.39 -2.39 -17.23
N LYS A 95 12.13 -3.70 -17.12
CA LYS A 95 13.17 -4.73 -17.00
C LYS A 95 14.12 -4.69 -18.19
N TYR A 96 13.59 -4.72 -19.41
CA TYR A 96 14.41 -4.67 -20.62
C TYR A 96 15.27 -3.40 -20.69
N LYS A 97 14.71 -2.23 -20.39
CA LYS A 97 15.45 -0.97 -20.35
C LYS A 97 16.58 -1.01 -19.32
N THR A 98 16.33 -1.59 -18.14
CA THR A 98 17.36 -1.70 -17.09
C THR A 98 18.48 -2.67 -17.44
N GLU A 99 18.18 -3.84 -18.00
CA GLU A 99 19.18 -4.85 -18.37
C GLU A 99 20.09 -4.37 -19.51
N ASN A 100 19.56 -3.54 -20.40
CA ASN A 100 20.29 -2.99 -21.55
C ASN A 100 20.89 -1.59 -21.29
N ASN A 101 20.81 -1.08 -20.05
CA ASN A 101 21.25 0.27 -19.66
C ASN A 101 20.65 1.39 -20.53
N LEU A 102 19.39 1.24 -20.95
CA LEU A 102 18.65 2.25 -21.70
C LEU A 102 18.06 3.30 -20.74
N PRO A 103 17.75 4.52 -21.23
CA PRO A 103 17.16 5.55 -20.39
C PRO A 103 15.73 5.16 -19.97
N LEU A 104 15.43 5.34 -18.68
CA LEU A 104 14.11 5.09 -18.11
C LEU A 104 13.16 6.27 -18.37
N GLU A 105 12.86 6.51 -19.64
CA GLU A 105 11.94 7.57 -20.05
C GLU A 105 10.49 7.20 -19.76
N THR A 106 9.70 8.19 -19.34
CA THR A 106 8.26 8.07 -19.17
C THR A 106 7.56 7.89 -20.52
N ASP A 107 6.75 6.85 -20.64
CA ASP A 107 5.94 6.56 -21.83
C ASP A 107 4.55 7.22 -21.73
N PHE A 108 3.91 7.14 -20.55
CA PHE A 108 2.59 7.73 -20.30
C PHE A 108 2.52 8.47 -18.96
N LEU A 109 1.62 9.45 -18.85
CA LEU A 109 1.40 10.22 -17.63
C LEU A 109 -0.07 10.16 -17.20
N LEU A 110 -0.31 9.92 -15.91
CA LEU A 110 -1.63 10.01 -15.30
C LEU A 110 -1.70 11.22 -14.36
N LYS A 111 -2.78 11.99 -14.44
CA LYS A 111 -3.04 13.15 -13.57
C LYS A 111 -3.81 12.71 -12.32
N CYS A 112 -3.26 13.02 -11.14
CA CYS A 112 -3.93 12.91 -9.84
C CYS A 112 -4.07 14.27 -9.14
N THR A 113 -4.13 15.39 -9.86
CA THR A 113 -4.17 16.72 -9.22
C THR A 113 -5.60 17.15 -8.85
N PRO A 114 -5.79 17.81 -7.70
CA PRO A 114 -7.09 18.32 -7.27
C PRO A 114 -7.76 19.20 -8.35
N GLU A 115 -9.03 18.96 -8.64
CA GLU A 115 -9.79 19.81 -9.57
C GLU A 115 -10.38 21.06 -8.88
N ASP A 116 -10.42 21.08 -7.55
CA ASP A 116 -10.94 22.19 -6.76
C ASP A 116 -10.00 23.40 -6.79
N TYR A 117 -10.50 24.50 -7.33
CA TYR A 117 -9.77 25.77 -7.51
C TYR A 117 -9.34 26.43 -6.18
N SER A 118 -8.22 27.14 -6.27
CA SER A 118 -7.77 28.32 -5.48
C SER A 118 -6.75 28.17 -4.35
N ASP A 119 -6.55 27.00 -3.75
CA ASP A 119 -5.49 26.88 -2.72
C ASP A 119 -4.14 26.50 -3.34
N TYR A 120 -3.28 27.51 -3.50
CA TYR A 120 -1.83 27.35 -3.69
C TYR A 120 -1.23 26.68 -2.45
N GLY A 121 -1.33 25.35 -2.39
CA GLY A 121 -0.84 24.57 -1.26
C GLY A 121 -1.41 23.16 -1.15
N SER A 122 -1.98 22.59 -2.22
CA SER A 122 -2.50 21.22 -2.16
C SER A 122 -1.37 20.21 -1.96
N ASP A 123 -1.31 19.65 -0.75
CA ASP A 123 -0.44 18.54 -0.43
C ASP A 123 -0.84 17.33 -1.30
N CYS A 124 0.02 16.97 -2.24
CA CYS A 124 -0.14 15.82 -3.13
C CYS A 124 0.51 14.56 -2.55
N THR A 125 0.64 14.48 -1.22
CA THR A 125 1.12 13.27 -0.54
C THR A 125 0.24 12.06 -0.84
N ILE A 126 0.88 10.96 -1.21
CA ILE A 126 0.22 9.72 -1.61
C ILE A 126 0.22 8.75 -0.42
N ALA A 127 -0.98 8.29 -0.05
CA ALA A 127 -1.19 7.28 0.98
C ALA A 127 -1.02 5.86 0.44
N GLY A 128 -1.36 5.62 -0.84
CA GLY A 128 -1.19 4.32 -1.47
C GLY A 128 -1.40 4.35 -2.99
N LEU A 129 -0.67 3.48 -3.69
CA LEU A 129 -0.82 3.23 -5.12
C LEU A 129 -0.97 1.73 -5.33
N GLU A 130 -2.16 1.27 -5.70
CA GLU A 130 -2.46 -0.16 -5.84
C GLU A 130 -3.18 -0.48 -7.14
N TYR A 131 -2.79 -1.57 -7.78
CA TYR A 131 -3.43 -2.09 -8.98
C TYR A 131 -4.14 -3.40 -8.69
N ARG A 132 -5.32 -3.54 -9.28
CA ARG A 132 -6.06 -4.79 -9.27
C ARG A 132 -6.97 -4.94 -10.48
N GLU A 133 -6.82 -6.06 -11.19
CA GLU A 133 -7.77 -6.56 -12.20
C GLU A 133 -8.24 -5.49 -13.20
N GLY A 134 -7.29 -4.68 -13.70
CA GLY A 134 -7.56 -3.60 -14.66
C GLY A 134 -7.80 -2.22 -14.04
N LEU A 135 -7.96 -2.12 -12.72
CA LEU A 135 -8.14 -0.84 -12.01
C LEU A 135 -6.87 -0.44 -11.26
N LEU A 136 -6.40 0.78 -11.47
CA LEU A 136 -5.34 1.41 -10.69
C LEU A 136 -5.93 2.46 -9.75
N TYR A 137 -5.69 2.29 -8.46
CA TYR A 137 -6.12 3.15 -7.37
C TYR A 137 -4.94 4.00 -6.88
N CYS A 138 -5.11 5.31 -6.87
CA CYS A 138 -4.18 6.25 -6.25
C CYS A 138 -4.92 7.04 -5.16
N CYS A 139 -4.60 6.73 -3.90
CA CYS A 139 -5.18 7.41 -2.75
C CYS A 139 -4.21 8.46 -2.22
N MET A 140 -4.66 9.69 -2.10
CA MET A 140 -3.92 10.76 -1.42
C MET A 140 -4.15 10.74 0.08
N CYS A 141 -3.21 11.30 0.84
CA CYS A 141 -3.37 11.53 2.27
C CYS A 141 -4.50 12.53 2.57
N SER A 142 -4.89 13.36 1.60
CA SER A 142 -6.05 14.25 1.68
C SER A 142 -7.40 13.52 1.63
N GLY A 143 -7.43 12.21 1.38
CA GLY A 143 -8.65 11.43 1.20
C GLY A 143 -9.22 11.48 -0.22
N LYS A 144 -8.48 12.06 -1.18
CA LYS A 144 -8.81 12.02 -2.61
C LYS A 144 -8.35 10.70 -3.21
N LEU A 145 -9.27 9.94 -3.79
CA LEU A 145 -9.00 8.67 -4.45
C LEU A 145 -9.27 8.81 -5.96
N TYR A 146 -8.24 8.59 -6.76
CA TYR A 146 -8.30 8.59 -8.22
C TYR A 146 -8.23 7.14 -8.73
N ILE A 147 -9.13 6.79 -9.63
CA ILE A 147 -9.23 5.44 -10.19
C ILE A 147 -9.04 5.52 -11.70
N PHE A 148 -8.11 4.72 -12.21
CA PHE A 148 -7.79 4.63 -13.63
C PHE A 148 -8.11 3.24 -14.15
N ILE A 149 -8.83 3.19 -15.27
CA ILE A 149 -9.11 1.95 -15.99
C ILE A 149 -7.95 1.68 -16.96
N LEU A 150 -7.16 0.66 -16.69
CA LEU A 150 -6.01 0.25 -17.49
C LEU A 150 -6.38 -0.92 -18.41
N ASN A 151 -5.98 -0.84 -19.67
CA ASN A 151 -6.17 -1.91 -20.66
C ASN A 151 -5.04 -2.93 -20.55
N LEU A 152 -5.07 -3.71 -19.47
CA LEU A 152 -4.15 -4.82 -19.22
C LEU A 152 -4.90 -6.17 -19.26
N PRO A 153 -4.25 -7.24 -19.74
CA PRO A 153 -4.75 -8.60 -19.60
C PRO A 153 -5.06 -8.98 -18.15
N TYR A 154 -5.97 -9.93 -17.96
CA TYR A 154 -6.44 -10.35 -16.62
C TYR A 154 -5.36 -11.01 -15.76
N ASP A 155 -4.27 -11.48 -16.36
CA ASP A 155 -3.16 -12.15 -15.68
C ASP A 155 -2.08 -11.18 -15.20
N TYR A 156 -2.27 -9.86 -15.34
CA TYR A 156 -1.36 -8.88 -14.75
C TYR A 156 -1.55 -8.79 -13.24
N THR A 157 -0.43 -8.74 -12.53
CA THR A 157 -0.41 -8.56 -11.08
C THR A 157 0.55 -7.44 -10.69
N GLN A 158 0.30 -6.85 -9.52
CA GLN A 158 1.23 -5.94 -8.87
C GLN A 158 2.24 -6.74 -8.06
N SER A 159 3.53 -6.46 -8.27
CA SER A 159 4.61 -7.01 -7.44
C SER A 159 4.46 -6.58 -5.99
N GLN A 160 4.45 -7.55 -5.08
CA GLN A 160 4.43 -7.30 -3.65
C GLN A 160 5.85 -7.15 -3.12
N ASN A 161 6.01 -6.38 -2.03
CA ASN A 161 7.28 -6.31 -1.30
C ASN A 161 7.53 -7.56 -0.42
N SER A 162 6.81 -8.65 -0.68
CA SER A 162 7.06 -9.96 -0.11
C SER A 162 7.15 -11.01 -1.21
N PHE A 163 8.10 -11.91 -1.08
CA PHE A 163 8.20 -13.12 -1.90
C PHE A 163 8.37 -14.33 -0.99
N ILE A 164 7.62 -15.40 -1.25
CA ILE A 164 7.65 -16.61 -0.44
C ILE A 164 7.93 -17.78 -1.36
N ARG A 165 9.12 -18.38 -1.21
CA ARG A 165 9.50 -19.61 -1.89
C ARG A 165 8.88 -20.79 -1.13
N ALA A 166 7.57 -20.98 -1.29
CA ALA A 166 6.95 -22.20 -0.79
C ALA A 166 7.23 -23.34 -1.79
N PRO A 167 7.68 -24.53 -1.35
CA PRO A 167 7.46 -25.73 -2.15
C PRO A 167 5.96 -25.84 -2.41
N LYS A 168 5.54 -26.50 -3.51
CA LYS A 168 4.14 -26.91 -3.71
C LYS A 168 3.71 -27.81 -2.54
N MET A 169 3.36 -27.23 -1.40
CA MET A 169 2.69 -27.86 -0.29
C MET A 169 1.24 -27.38 -0.29
N ASP A 170 0.39 -28.32 0.08
CA ASP A 170 -1.06 -28.39 -0.09
C ASP A 170 -1.85 -27.08 -0.16
N LEU A 171 -2.98 -27.19 -0.88
CA LEU A 171 -4.10 -26.25 -1.05
C LEU A 171 -4.59 -25.51 0.23
N PHE A 172 -4.04 -25.83 1.41
CA PHE A 172 -4.38 -25.28 2.72
C PHE A 172 -3.55 -24.06 3.16
N TYR A 173 -2.41 -23.77 2.51
CA TYR A 173 -1.50 -22.69 2.93
C TYR A 173 -1.36 -21.55 1.91
N SER A 174 -2.18 -21.52 0.86
CA SER A 174 -2.13 -20.42 -0.09
C SER A 174 -2.74 -19.15 0.52
N ASN A 175 -1.91 -18.15 0.81
CA ASN A 175 -2.33 -16.75 0.98
C ASN A 175 -2.87 -16.12 -0.32
N HIS A 176 -3.14 -16.95 -1.32
CA HIS A 176 -3.55 -16.50 -2.63
C HIS A 176 -5.06 -16.28 -2.65
N PHE A 177 -5.45 -15.02 -2.47
CA PHE A 177 -6.62 -14.50 -3.17
C PHE A 177 -6.45 -14.55 -4.71
N TYR A 178 -5.22 -14.81 -5.19
CA TYR A 178 -4.83 -14.87 -6.59
C TYR A 178 -4.62 -16.32 -7.05
N GLY A 179 -5.69 -16.93 -7.53
CA GLY A 179 -5.70 -18.28 -8.08
C GLY A 179 -6.79 -18.41 -9.12
N SER A 180 -6.51 -17.87 -10.31
CA SER A 180 -7.25 -18.14 -11.54
C SER A 180 -7.20 -19.66 -11.84
N ALA A 181 -8.15 -20.44 -11.32
CA ALA A 181 -8.46 -21.80 -11.81
C ALA A 181 -9.75 -22.41 -11.24
N SER A 182 -10.19 -22.11 -10.02
CA SER A 182 -11.49 -22.60 -9.51
C SER A 182 -12.60 -21.57 -9.74
N ARG A 183 -13.30 -21.80 -10.84
CA ARG A 183 -14.57 -21.17 -11.20
C ARG A 183 -15.59 -21.23 -10.04
N SER A 184 -16.47 -20.22 -10.05
CA SER A 184 -17.89 -20.24 -9.63
C SER A 184 -18.29 -20.07 -8.16
N SER A 185 -17.75 -19.08 -7.42
CA SER A 185 -18.39 -18.70 -6.14
C SER A 185 -18.10 -17.28 -5.65
N ARG A 186 -18.17 -16.26 -6.51
CA ARG A 186 -18.27 -14.87 -6.02
C ARG A 186 -19.26 -14.11 -6.87
N GLU A 187 -20.34 -13.67 -6.22
CA GLU A 187 -20.88 -12.30 -6.24
C GLU A 187 -22.41 -12.26 -6.26
N SER A 188 -22.99 -11.57 -5.27
CA SER A 188 -24.13 -10.68 -5.47
C SER A 188 -23.60 -9.38 -6.09
N GLN A 189 -23.12 -9.47 -7.33
CA GLN A 189 -22.64 -8.33 -8.12
C GLN A 189 -23.86 -7.50 -8.47
N SER A 190 -23.77 -6.17 -8.34
CA SER A 190 -24.83 -5.33 -8.88
C SER A 190 -24.86 -5.47 -10.41
N ILE A 191 -26.00 -5.15 -11.02
CA ILE A 191 -26.15 -5.20 -12.49
C ILE A 191 -25.16 -4.21 -13.14
N GLU A 192 -24.92 -3.09 -12.49
CA GLU A 192 -23.97 -2.05 -12.90
C GLU A 192 -22.53 -2.58 -12.88
N GLU A 193 -22.09 -3.22 -11.78
CA GLU A 193 -20.74 -3.77 -11.64
C GLU A 193 -20.47 -4.87 -12.69
N SER A 194 -21.40 -5.82 -12.83
CA SER A 194 -21.27 -6.92 -13.80
C SER A 194 -21.20 -6.40 -15.25
N THR A 195 -22.07 -5.46 -15.60
CA THR A 195 -22.08 -4.83 -16.94
C THR A 195 -20.80 -4.05 -17.20
N PHE A 196 -20.30 -3.32 -16.21
CA PHE A 196 -19.05 -2.57 -16.31
C PHE A 196 -17.84 -3.49 -16.52
N PHE A 197 -17.70 -4.55 -15.73
CA PHE A 197 -16.57 -5.50 -15.86
C PHE A 197 -16.57 -6.25 -17.18
N LEU A 198 -17.74 -6.53 -17.77
CA LEU A 198 -17.83 -7.12 -19.10
C LEU A 198 -17.22 -6.22 -20.18
N ASN A 199 -17.38 -4.90 -20.04
CA ASN A 199 -16.93 -3.91 -21.03
C ASN A 199 -15.50 -3.40 -20.78
N MET A 200 -14.98 -3.57 -19.56
CA MET A 200 -13.59 -3.25 -19.21
C MET A 200 -12.57 -4.33 -19.64
N LYS A 201 -13.02 -5.44 -20.25
CA LYS A 201 -12.12 -6.53 -20.66
C LYS A 201 -11.08 -6.07 -21.67
N PHE A 202 -9.84 -6.49 -21.46
CA PHE A 202 -8.70 -6.24 -22.33
C PHE A 202 -9.05 -6.34 -23.82
N THR A 203 -8.73 -5.30 -24.59
CA THR A 203 -9.15 -5.13 -25.99
C THR A 203 -8.07 -5.48 -27.01
N GLY A 204 -6.98 -6.11 -26.56
CA GLY A 204 -5.78 -6.37 -27.36
C GLY A 204 -4.78 -5.23 -27.30
N ARG A 205 -3.51 -5.55 -27.53
CA ARG A 205 -2.42 -4.59 -27.71
C ARG A 205 -2.30 -4.24 -29.20
N SER A 206 -2.16 -2.95 -29.48
CA SER A 206 -1.80 -2.44 -30.82
C SER A 206 -1.21 -1.05 -30.67
N ARG A 207 -0.74 -0.44 -31.77
CA ARG A 207 -0.31 0.98 -31.78
C ARG A 207 -1.38 1.94 -31.27
N LEU A 208 -2.67 1.59 -31.39
CA LEU A 208 -3.81 2.42 -30.97
C LEU A 208 -4.39 2.00 -29.61
N LYS A 209 -3.93 0.88 -29.07
CA LYS A 209 -4.42 0.24 -27.85
C LYS A 209 -3.23 -0.09 -26.95
N HIS A 210 -2.85 0.87 -26.14
CA HIS A 210 -1.83 0.76 -25.09
C HIS A 210 -2.50 0.68 -23.71
N ILE A 211 -1.70 0.68 -22.64
CA ILE A 211 -2.16 0.57 -21.25
C ILE A 211 -3.23 1.62 -20.89
N CYS A 212 -3.14 2.84 -21.41
CA CYS A 212 -4.08 3.94 -21.16
C CYS A 212 -5.29 3.95 -22.13
N TYR A 213 -5.56 2.86 -22.87
CA TYR A 213 -6.59 2.85 -23.92
C TYR A 213 -7.99 3.28 -23.44
N TYR A 214 -8.38 3.01 -22.20
CA TYR A 214 -9.69 3.44 -21.68
C TYR A 214 -9.72 4.88 -21.17
N LEU A 215 -8.57 5.52 -21.02
CA LEU A 215 -8.45 6.83 -20.41
C LEU A 215 -8.68 7.95 -21.43
N LEU A 216 -9.17 9.08 -20.93
CA LEU A 216 -9.34 10.31 -21.71
C LEU A 216 -8.06 11.16 -21.60
N PRO A 217 -7.44 11.55 -22.72
CA PRO A 217 -6.32 12.49 -22.70
C PRO A 217 -6.80 13.89 -22.28
N ILE A 218 -5.92 14.66 -21.64
CA ILE A 218 -6.16 16.08 -21.35
C ILE A 218 -5.94 16.88 -22.63
N GLU A 219 -6.92 17.72 -22.97
CA GLU A 219 -6.81 18.61 -24.12
C GLU A 219 -5.66 19.62 -23.90
N PRO A 220 -4.86 19.93 -24.93
CA PRO A 220 -3.75 20.89 -24.84
C PRO A 220 -4.18 22.28 -24.32
N GLU A 221 -5.42 22.69 -24.61
CA GLU A 221 -5.99 23.96 -24.16
C GLU A 221 -6.20 23.99 -22.64
N HIS A 222 -6.63 22.87 -22.03
CA HIS A 222 -6.82 22.77 -20.59
C HIS A 222 -5.50 22.80 -19.80
N LEU A 223 -4.39 22.38 -20.41
CA LEU A 223 -3.05 22.49 -19.80
C LEU A 223 -2.63 23.95 -19.54
N ARG A 224 -3.17 24.91 -20.32
CA ARG A 224 -2.89 26.34 -20.15
C ARG A 224 -3.75 27.00 -19.08
N LEU A 225 -4.91 26.43 -18.78
CA LEU A 225 -5.93 27.03 -17.90
C LEU A 225 -5.79 26.60 -16.43
N SER A 226 -5.10 25.49 -16.14
CA SER A 226 -4.86 25.03 -14.77
C SER A 226 -3.46 25.46 -14.29
N PRO A 227 -3.34 26.36 -13.30
CA PRO A 227 -2.05 26.92 -12.87
C PRO A 227 -1.05 25.86 -12.36
N LEU A 228 -1.54 24.84 -11.65
CA LEU A 228 -0.72 23.76 -11.10
C LEU A 228 -0.24 22.80 -12.19
N ILE A 229 -1.12 22.43 -13.11
CA ILE A 229 -0.75 21.59 -14.26
C ILE A 229 0.21 22.36 -15.16
N PHE A 230 -0.01 23.65 -15.38
CA PHE A 230 0.85 24.47 -16.24
C PHE A 230 2.31 24.53 -15.75
N LEU A 231 2.54 24.54 -14.43
CA LEU A 231 3.90 24.58 -13.88
C LEU A 231 4.67 23.28 -14.23
N PHE A 232 4.07 22.12 -13.95
CA PHE A 232 4.75 20.83 -14.11
C PHE A 232 4.63 20.24 -15.52
N SER A 233 3.56 20.54 -16.27
CA SER A 233 3.38 20.07 -17.65
C SER A 233 4.47 20.58 -18.60
N LYS A 234 5.09 21.73 -18.30
CA LYS A 234 6.27 22.21 -19.03
C LYS A 234 7.46 21.24 -18.97
N PHE A 235 7.57 20.43 -17.91
CA PHE A 235 8.62 19.43 -17.80
C PHE A 235 8.33 18.17 -18.64
N TYR A 236 7.06 17.97 -19.02
CA TYR A 236 6.56 16.83 -19.78
C TYR A 236 6.15 17.21 -21.22
N GLN A 237 6.81 18.21 -21.81
CA GLN A 237 6.51 18.66 -23.18
C GLN A 237 6.53 17.50 -24.17
N GLY A 238 5.45 17.37 -24.95
CA GLY A 238 5.30 16.33 -25.98
C GLY A 238 4.76 14.98 -25.48
N LYS A 239 4.50 14.82 -24.17
CA LYS A 239 3.89 13.60 -23.61
C LYS A 239 2.39 13.76 -23.41
N LEU A 240 1.63 12.68 -23.65
CA LEU A 240 0.19 12.64 -23.40
C LEU A 240 -0.08 12.44 -21.91
N ILE A 241 -0.97 13.28 -21.36
CA ILE A 241 -1.41 13.22 -19.97
C ILE A 241 -2.86 12.75 -19.95
N TYR A 242 -3.15 11.74 -19.14
CA TYR A 242 -4.45 11.11 -19.04
C TYR A 242 -5.18 11.50 -17.75
N LYS A 243 -6.50 11.70 -17.87
CA LYS A 243 -7.42 11.96 -16.77
C LYS A 243 -7.77 10.66 -16.02
N PRO A 244 -8.15 10.75 -14.73
CA PRO A 244 -8.75 9.62 -14.03
C PRO A 244 -10.09 9.23 -14.67
N SER A 245 -10.46 7.96 -14.56
CA SER A 245 -11.76 7.47 -15.02
C SER A 245 -12.85 7.78 -14.00
N MET A 246 -12.52 7.66 -12.70
CA MET A 246 -13.41 7.94 -11.59
C MET A 246 -12.66 8.66 -10.48
N TYR A 247 -13.42 9.40 -9.68
CA TYR A 247 -12.93 10.18 -8.55
C TYR A 247 -13.83 9.96 -7.34
N VAL A 248 -13.22 9.77 -6.17
CA VAL A 248 -13.90 9.66 -4.89
C VAL A 248 -13.24 10.63 -3.91
N GLN A 249 -14.06 11.44 -3.23
CA GLN A 249 -13.62 12.25 -2.10
C GLN A 249 -14.08 11.59 -0.80
N LEU A 250 -13.13 11.29 0.08
CA LEU A 250 -13.41 10.86 1.45
C LEU A 250 -13.56 12.08 2.37
N ASP A 251 -14.40 11.96 3.40
CA ASP A 251 -14.68 13.05 4.35
C ASP A 251 -13.46 13.47 5.19
N GLN A 252 -12.44 12.62 5.27
CA GLN A 252 -11.27 12.79 6.13
C GLN A 252 -10.00 12.32 5.42
N GLY A 253 -8.85 12.85 5.86
CA GLY A 253 -7.55 12.41 5.37
C GLY A 253 -7.27 10.94 5.68
N VAL A 254 -6.36 10.32 4.95
CA VAL A 254 -6.03 8.90 5.00
C VAL A 254 -4.56 8.72 5.33
N SER A 255 -4.22 7.79 6.22
CA SER A 255 -2.83 7.42 6.55
C SER A 255 -2.41 6.08 5.95
N GLY A 256 -3.36 5.20 5.64
CA GLY A 256 -3.10 3.91 5.01
C GLY A 256 -4.24 3.49 4.09
N PHE A 257 -3.90 2.84 2.98
CA PHE A 257 -4.84 2.45 1.92
C PHE A 257 -4.47 1.08 1.35
N ARG A 258 -5.46 0.19 1.23
CA ARG A 258 -5.35 -1.11 0.54
C ARG A 258 -6.64 -1.41 -0.20
N THR A 259 -6.55 -1.98 -1.39
CA THR A 259 -7.69 -2.56 -2.10
C THR A 259 -8.19 -3.82 -1.39
N ASN A 260 -9.50 -4.05 -1.39
CA ASN A 260 -10.08 -5.18 -0.67
C ASN A 260 -10.05 -6.45 -1.53
N PRO A 261 -9.21 -7.48 -1.27
CA PRO A 261 -9.01 -8.67 -2.12
C PRO A 261 -10.29 -9.47 -2.44
N LEU A 262 -11.43 -9.17 -1.82
CA LEU A 262 -12.71 -9.81 -2.07
C LEU A 262 -13.59 -9.10 -3.10
N ASP A 263 -13.52 -7.77 -3.20
CA ASP A 263 -14.39 -6.94 -4.04
C ASP A 263 -13.56 -5.83 -4.71
N ARG A 264 -13.63 -5.77 -6.05
CA ARG A 264 -12.87 -4.80 -6.86
C ARG A 264 -13.19 -3.35 -6.55
N PHE A 265 -14.43 -3.04 -6.17
CA PHE A 265 -14.89 -1.69 -5.82
C PHE A 265 -14.93 -1.45 -4.31
N SER A 266 -14.32 -2.34 -3.52
CA SER A 266 -14.12 -2.12 -2.10
C SER A 266 -12.65 -1.88 -1.77
N PHE A 267 -12.41 -1.06 -0.75
CA PHE A 267 -11.08 -0.76 -0.26
C PHE A 267 -11.09 -0.51 1.25
N LEU A 268 -9.93 -0.70 1.86
CA LEU A 268 -9.67 -0.48 3.26
C LEU A 268 -8.86 0.78 3.43
N THR A 269 -9.21 1.55 4.45
CA THR A 269 -8.58 2.84 4.73
C THR A 269 -8.40 3.00 6.22
N ILE A 270 -7.28 3.60 6.59
CA ILE A 270 -6.97 4.02 7.95
C ILE A 270 -7.02 5.54 7.97
N LEU A 271 -7.75 6.09 8.94
CA LEU A 271 -7.82 7.52 9.15
C LEU A 271 -6.78 7.94 10.19
N PRO A 272 -6.10 9.10 10.05
CA PRO A 272 -5.09 9.58 11.00
C PRO A 272 -5.58 9.78 12.45
N ARG A 273 -6.89 9.73 12.68
CA ARG A 273 -7.57 9.95 13.98
C ARG A 273 -8.65 8.91 14.27
N SER A 274 -8.80 7.91 13.41
CA SER A 274 -9.98 7.05 13.40
C SER A 274 -9.63 5.62 12.99
N PRO A 275 -10.52 4.69 13.27
CA PRO A 275 -10.28 3.26 13.14
C PRO A 275 -10.24 2.80 11.68
N LEU A 276 -9.75 1.57 11.47
CA LEU A 276 -9.77 0.91 10.17
C LEU A 276 -11.21 0.83 9.62
N MET A 277 -11.39 1.13 8.35
CA MET A 277 -12.70 1.12 7.68
C MET A 277 -12.65 0.32 6.38
N ILE A 278 -13.70 -0.47 6.12
CA ILE A 278 -13.99 -1.03 4.80
C ILE A 278 -15.01 -0.10 4.13
N ARG A 279 -14.64 0.42 2.97
CA ARG A 279 -15.50 1.26 2.12
C ARG A 279 -15.85 0.50 0.84
N LYS A 280 -17.06 0.72 0.33
CA LYS A 280 -17.50 0.24 -0.99
C LYS A 280 -17.89 1.44 -1.85
N ILE A 281 -17.39 1.46 -3.08
CA ILE A 281 -17.72 2.45 -4.10
C ILE A 281 -19.06 2.08 -4.71
N MET A 282 -19.96 3.05 -4.80
CA MET A 282 -21.25 2.88 -5.47
C MET A 282 -21.09 3.30 -6.93
N LEU A 283 -21.19 2.33 -7.85
CA LEU A 283 -21.09 2.57 -9.29
C LEU A 283 -22.47 2.90 -9.87
N PRO A 284 -22.73 4.14 -10.34
CA PRO A 284 -24.00 4.50 -10.94
C PRO A 284 -24.10 3.96 -12.37
N MET A 285 -25.28 3.47 -12.76
CA MET A 285 -25.54 2.97 -14.12
C MET A 285 -25.24 4.04 -15.19
N VAL A 286 -25.52 5.32 -14.89
CA VAL A 286 -25.18 6.46 -15.76
C VAL A 286 -23.72 6.46 -16.21
N TYR A 287 -22.79 6.14 -15.30
CA TYR A 287 -21.37 6.05 -15.67
C TYR A 287 -21.06 4.80 -16.50
N VAL A 288 -21.72 3.68 -16.19
CA VAL A 288 -21.57 2.44 -16.97
C VAL A 288 -21.99 2.67 -18.41
N ASP A 289 -23.14 3.32 -18.62
CA ASP A 289 -23.65 3.67 -19.95
C ASP A 289 -22.70 4.62 -20.68
N PHE A 290 -22.23 5.67 -20.00
CA PHE A 290 -21.22 6.58 -20.54
C PHE A 290 -19.97 5.82 -21.01
N PHE A 291 -19.44 4.93 -20.18
CA PHE A 291 -18.23 4.16 -20.47
C PHE A 291 -18.41 3.23 -21.68
N ILE A 292 -19.56 2.54 -21.76
CA ILE A 292 -19.87 1.63 -22.87
C ILE A 292 -20.02 2.39 -24.18
N THR A 293 -20.80 3.48 -24.16
CA THR A 293 -20.99 4.33 -25.34
C THR A 293 -19.67 4.95 -25.78
N PHE A 294 -18.86 5.45 -24.85
CA PHE A 294 -17.51 5.96 -25.14
C PHE A 294 -16.63 4.91 -25.84
N ILE A 295 -16.59 3.68 -25.33
CA ILE A 295 -15.82 2.59 -25.97
C ILE A 295 -16.35 2.28 -27.38
N SER A 296 -17.68 2.29 -27.56
CA SER A 296 -18.32 2.04 -28.85
C SER A 296 -17.94 3.10 -29.88
N ILE A 297 -18.08 4.38 -29.52
CA ILE A 297 -17.65 5.52 -30.35
C ILE A 297 -16.15 5.41 -30.65
N LYS A 298 -15.33 5.11 -29.64
CA LYS A 298 -13.88 5.01 -29.80
C LYS A 298 -13.49 3.92 -30.78
N LYS A 299 -14.11 2.75 -30.72
CA LYS A 299 -13.92 1.67 -31.69
C LYS A 299 -14.31 2.10 -33.11
N ARG A 300 -15.48 2.74 -33.26
CA ARG A 300 -15.99 3.24 -34.55
C ARG A 300 -15.02 4.25 -35.18
N ILE A 301 -14.51 5.20 -34.40
CA ILE A 301 -13.56 6.20 -34.88
C ILE A 301 -12.21 5.59 -35.23
N GLN A 302 -11.67 4.68 -34.40
CA GLN A 302 -10.37 4.04 -34.69
C GLN A 302 -10.40 3.11 -35.91
N GLN A 303 -11.57 2.57 -36.27
CA GLN A 303 -11.77 1.82 -37.51
C GLN A 303 -11.69 2.74 -38.74
N THR A 304 -12.19 3.98 -38.63
CA THR A 304 -12.20 4.96 -39.74
C THR A 304 -10.90 5.77 -39.83
N LYS A 305 -10.39 6.24 -38.69
CA LYS A 305 -9.17 7.03 -38.54
C LYS A 305 -8.21 6.18 -37.69
N ALA A 306 -7.27 5.48 -38.32
CA ALA A 306 -6.29 4.60 -37.65
C ALA A 306 -5.19 5.39 -36.90
N VAL A 307 -5.60 6.33 -36.04
CA VAL A 307 -4.72 7.25 -35.31
C VAL A 307 -5.17 7.33 -33.85
N GLU A 308 -4.20 7.50 -32.94
CA GLU A 308 -4.48 7.75 -31.53
C GLU A 308 -5.20 9.10 -31.38
N VAL A 309 -6.39 9.08 -30.79
CA VAL A 309 -7.21 10.27 -30.62
C VAL A 309 -6.72 11.06 -29.43
N THR A 310 -6.18 12.24 -29.69
CA THR A 310 -5.64 13.15 -28.67
C THR A 310 -6.64 14.21 -28.20
N SER A 311 -7.73 14.42 -28.94
CA SER A 311 -8.76 15.41 -28.64
C SER A 311 -10.16 14.89 -28.97
N TRP A 312 -10.92 14.52 -27.93
CA TRP A 312 -12.28 13.99 -28.10
C TRP A 312 -13.30 15.12 -28.27
N ASN A 313 -13.10 16.25 -27.59
CA ASN A 313 -14.00 17.39 -27.71
C ASN A 313 -13.93 18.02 -29.11
N ARG A 314 -12.74 18.04 -29.74
CA ARG A 314 -12.63 18.50 -31.14
C ARG A 314 -13.36 17.58 -32.10
N LEU A 315 -13.22 16.26 -31.93
CA LEU A 315 -13.96 15.29 -32.76
C LEU A 315 -15.48 15.40 -32.57
N ALA A 316 -15.94 15.64 -31.34
CA ALA A 316 -17.35 15.88 -31.07
C ALA A 316 -17.86 17.12 -31.83
N LYS A 317 -17.10 18.22 -31.81
CA LYS A 317 -17.41 19.44 -32.59
C LYS A 317 -17.41 19.20 -34.09
N GLU A 318 -16.45 18.44 -34.61
CA GLU A 318 -16.43 18.01 -36.02
C GLU A 318 -17.68 17.19 -36.39
N ALA A 319 -18.22 16.42 -35.45
CA ALA A 319 -19.44 15.63 -35.61
C ALA A 319 -20.74 16.42 -35.34
N GLY A 320 -20.66 17.70 -34.94
CA GLY A 320 -21.82 18.57 -34.71
C GLY A 320 -22.28 18.70 -33.25
N TYR A 321 -21.47 18.29 -32.28
CA TYR A 321 -21.79 18.34 -30.84
C TYR A 321 -20.86 19.30 -30.09
N ASP A 322 -21.34 19.90 -28.99
CA ASP A 322 -20.53 20.87 -28.23
C ASP A 322 -19.36 20.23 -27.47
N SER A 323 -19.55 18.99 -26.98
CA SER A 323 -18.59 18.25 -26.16
C SER A 323 -18.71 16.72 -26.37
N LEU A 324 -17.71 15.95 -25.92
CA LEU A 324 -17.77 14.49 -25.91
C LEU A 324 -18.97 13.96 -25.12
N VAL A 325 -19.27 14.58 -23.97
CA VAL A 325 -20.38 14.15 -23.11
C VAL A 325 -21.72 14.38 -23.82
N ASN A 326 -21.89 15.52 -24.50
CA ASN A 326 -23.10 15.81 -25.28
C ASN A 326 -23.26 14.84 -26.45
N TRP A 327 -22.17 14.47 -27.12
CA TRP A 327 -22.20 13.45 -28.16
C TRP A 327 -22.66 12.09 -27.60
N ILE A 328 -22.08 11.65 -26.48
CA ILE A 328 -22.46 10.39 -25.85
C ILE A 328 -23.95 10.37 -25.47
N ILE A 329 -24.44 11.41 -24.81
CA ILE A 329 -25.86 11.54 -24.40
C ILE A 329 -26.82 11.43 -25.61
N SER A 330 -26.39 11.91 -26.78
CA SER A 330 -27.22 11.88 -28.00
C SER A 330 -27.29 10.51 -28.69
N GLU A 331 -26.45 9.53 -28.31
CA GLU A 331 -26.50 8.20 -28.92
C GLU A 331 -27.74 7.43 -28.42
N PRO A 332 -28.38 6.61 -29.28
CA PRO A 332 -29.70 6.03 -29.05
C PRO A 332 -29.75 4.94 -27.96
N LEU A 333 -28.66 4.69 -27.25
CA LEU A 333 -28.53 3.65 -26.23
C LEU A 333 -29.07 4.09 -24.85
N HIS A 334 -29.37 5.37 -24.67
CA HIS A 334 -29.77 5.92 -23.36
C HIS A 334 -31.29 5.97 -23.22
N GLU A 335 -31.83 5.32 -22.18
CA GLU A 335 -33.26 5.39 -21.85
C GLU A 335 -33.66 6.84 -21.52
N ILE A 336 -34.80 7.27 -22.06
CA ILE A 336 -35.29 8.66 -21.99
C ILE A 336 -35.43 9.16 -20.55
N ASP A 337 -35.67 8.26 -19.59
CA ASP A 337 -35.86 8.58 -18.17
C ASP A 337 -34.56 8.96 -17.42
N SER A 338 -33.38 8.68 -17.99
CA SER A 338 -32.08 8.96 -17.36
C SER A 338 -31.44 10.29 -17.77
N LEU A 339 -31.99 10.97 -18.79
CA LEU A 339 -31.41 12.16 -19.43
C LEU A 339 -31.39 13.42 -18.53
N GLY A 340 -32.16 13.45 -17.45
CA GLY A 340 -32.23 14.56 -16.48
C GLY A 340 -31.51 14.32 -15.14
N SER A 341 -30.65 13.28 -15.06
CA SER A 341 -29.97 12.93 -13.81
C SER A 341 -28.81 13.88 -13.49
N ILE A 342 -28.71 14.32 -12.22
CA ILE A 342 -27.57 15.10 -11.68
C ILE A 342 -26.22 14.44 -12.01
N ALA A 343 -26.19 13.11 -12.15
CA ALA A 343 -24.97 12.37 -12.48
C ALA A 343 -24.44 12.67 -13.91
N TRP A 344 -25.31 12.98 -14.87
CA TRP A 344 -24.89 13.40 -16.22
C TRP A 344 -24.31 14.82 -16.20
N ASP A 345 -24.93 15.72 -15.43
CA ASP A 345 -24.42 17.08 -15.25
C ASP A 345 -23.04 17.07 -14.55
N ASP A 346 -22.86 16.19 -13.55
CA ASP A 346 -21.57 16.00 -12.88
C ASP A 346 -20.51 15.46 -13.85
N LEU A 347 -20.87 14.49 -14.71
CA LEU A 347 -19.97 13.99 -15.77
C LEU A 347 -19.60 15.08 -16.79
N ALA A 348 -20.58 15.88 -17.22
CA ALA A 348 -20.35 16.99 -18.14
C ALA A 348 -19.44 18.06 -17.52
N ARG A 349 -19.67 18.41 -16.24
CA ARG A 349 -18.86 19.39 -15.50
C ARG A 349 -17.42 18.93 -15.30
N CYS A 350 -17.20 17.63 -15.11
CA CYS A 350 -15.89 17.03 -14.89
C CYS A 350 -15.29 16.40 -16.17
N ASP A 351 -15.75 16.81 -17.36
CA ASP A 351 -15.25 16.36 -18.66
C ASP A 351 -15.12 14.82 -18.81
N GLY A 352 -16.12 14.08 -18.33
CA GLY A 352 -16.18 12.62 -18.40
C GLY A 352 -15.55 11.88 -17.21
N ILE A 353 -15.07 12.58 -16.19
CA ILE A 353 -14.66 11.97 -14.90
C ILE A 353 -15.90 11.80 -14.02
N SER A 354 -16.17 10.58 -13.53
CA SER A 354 -17.29 10.34 -12.63
C SER A 354 -16.93 10.59 -11.18
N VAL A 355 -17.70 11.44 -10.50
CA VAL A 355 -17.59 11.65 -9.05
C VAL A 355 -18.46 10.62 -8.34
N LEU A 356 -17.82 9.62 -7.74
CA LEU A 356 -18.48 8.48 -7.12
C LEU A 356 -18.61 8.66 -5.61
N ARG A 357 -19.71 8.11 -5.07
CA ARG A 357 -19.94 8.05 -3.63
C ARG A 357 -19.39 6.75 -3.08
N THR A 358 -19.01 6.77 -1.80
CA THR A 358 -18.66 5.57 -1.06
C THR A 358 -19.59 5.39 0.13
N ILE A 359 -19.81 4.14 0.50
CA ILE A 359 -20.48 3.76 1.74
C ILE A 359 -19.48 3.06 2.65
N ILE A 360 -19.58 3.31 3.96
CA ILE A 360 -18.80 2.57 4.96
C ILE A 360 -19.56 1.28 5.25
N VAL A 361 -18.95 0.16 4.88
CA VAL A 361 -19.52 -1.17 5.09
C VAL A 361 -19.15 -1.68 6.48
N TRP A 362 -17.94 -1.41 6.94
CA TRP A 362 -17.48 -1.74 8.28
C TRP A 362 -16.51 -0.68 8.81
N ILE A 363 -16.54 -0.47 10.12
CA ILE A 363 -15.68 0.47 10.85
C ILE A 363 -15.26 -0.25 12.12
N GLN A 364 -13.96 -0.31 12.40
CA GLN A 364 -13.46 -0.78 13.70
C GLN A 364 -13.91 0.21 14.80
N ARG A 365 -14.31 -0.25 15.97
CA ARG A 365 -14.70 0.56 17.13
C ARG A 365 -13.56 0.40 18.10
N GLN A 366 -12.84 1.49 18.36
CA GLN A 366 -11.68 1.44 19.28
C GLN A 366 -12.16 0.97 20.66
N GLY A 367 -11.69 -0.20 21.09
CA GLY A 367 -11.82 -0.67 22.47
C GLY A 367 -10.82 0.05 23.38
N HIS A 368 -11.33 0.65 24.46
CA HIS A 368 -10.64 1.30 25.59
C HIS A 368 -9.37 2.13 25.33
N THR A 369 -9.54 3.46 25.38
CA THR A 369 -8.50 4.51 25.33
C THR A 369 -7.62 4.63 26.59
N LYS A 370 -7.65 3.66 27.51
CA LYS A 370 -6.97 3.70 28.82
C LYS A 370 -5.84 2.67 28.88
N ASP A 371 -4.79 2.93 28.11
CA ASP A 371 -3.54 2.18 27.98
C ASP A 371 -2.41 2.83 28.79
N ASP A 372 -1.23 2.22 28.86
CA ASP A 372 -0.10 2.68 29.70
C ASP A 372 0.35 4.11 29.38
N ILE A 373 0.24 4.56 28.12
CA ILE A 373 0.52 5.95 27.74
C ILE A 373 -0.53 6.88 28.35
N TYR A 374 -1.81 6.49 28.29
CA TYR A 374 -2.88 7.23 28.96
C TYR A 374 -2.61 7.28 30.47
N GLU A 375 -2.26 6.16 31.11
CA GLU A 375 -1.85 6.16 32.50
C GLU A 375 -0.64 7.05 32.78
N LEU A 376 0.40 7.02 31.95
CA LEU A 376 1.64 7.78 32.13
C LEU A 376 1.40 9.29 32.17
N PHE A 377 0.50 9.77 31.32
CA PHE A 377 0.13 11.17 31.26
C PHE A 377 -0.94 11.56 32.30
N HIS A 378 -1.80 10.62 32.72
CA HIS A 378 -2.83 10.85 33.75
C HIS A 378 -2.37 10.53 35.20
N ARG A 379 -1.20 9.91 35.41
CA ARG A 379 -0.66 9.54 36.74
C ARG A 379 -0.21 10.72 37.61
N SER A 380 -0.19 11.94 37.07
CA SER A 380 0.29 13.12 37.81
C SER A 380 -0.64 13.58 38.96
N GLU A 381 -1.90 13.16 39.00
CA GLU A 381 -2.86 13.62 40.03
C GLU A 381 -2.90 12.78 41.32
N LEU A 382 -2.30 11.58 41.35
CA LEU A 382 -2.51 10.61 42.44
C LEU A 382 -1.36 10.49 43.46
N VAL A 383 -0.22 11.16 43.26
CA VAL A 383 0.94 11.06 44.17
C VAL A 383 0.97 12.19 45.23
N GLY A 384 -0.11 12.97 45.38
CA GLY A 384 -0.13 14.17 46.22
C GLY A 384 -1.32 14.33 47.16
N SER A 385 -1.97 13.26 47.63
CA SER A 385 -3.14 13.40 48.51
C SER A 385 -3.13 12.45 49.70
N THR A 386 -2.12 12.59 50.56
CA THR A 386 -2.22 12.18 51.97
C THR A 386 -2.64 13.38 52.83
N SER A 387 -3.84 13.27 53.40
CA SER A 387 -4.40 13.97 54.57
C SER A 387 -4.54 15.51 54.56
N SER A 388 -5.78 16.02 54.54
CA SER A 388 -6.44 16.59 55.75
C SER A 388 -7.77 17.34 55.45
N SER A 389 -8.73 17.15 56.36
CA SER A 389 -9.83 18.04 56.78
C SER A 389 -10.85 18.61 55.77
N ARG A 390 -12.09 18.13 55.95
CA ARG A 390 -13.39 18.84 56.00
C ARG A 390 -13.42 20.30 55.49
N SER A 391 -14.27 20.57 54.50
CA SER A 391 -15.36 21.56 54.64
C SER A 391 -16.37 21.47 53.49
N THR A 392 -17.63 21.63 53.88
CA THR A 392 -18.86 21.73 53.10
C THR A 392 -18.86 22.91 52.12
N SER A 393 -19.40 22.73 50.90
CA SER A 393 -20.59 23.46 50.41
C SER A 393 -20.68 23.55 48.87
N SER A 394 -21.93 23.35 48.41
CA SER A 394 -22.58 23.82 47.18
C SER A 394 -21.91 23.58 45.82
N GLU A 395 -22.60 22.74 45.02
CA GLU A 395 -22.61 22.80 43.56
C GLU A 395 -22.81 24.23 43.02
N PRO A 396 -22.24 24.53 41.85
CA PRO A 396 -22.90 25.42 40.91
C PRO A 396 -23.19 24.71 39.57
N ARG A 397 -24.45 24.84 39.15
CA ARG A 397 -24.97 24.51 37.82
C ARG A 397 -24.15 25.15 36.69
N PRO A 398 -24.05 24.52 35.50
CA PRO A 398 -23.35 25.12 34.37
C PRO A 398 -24.24 26.15 33.67
N LEU A 399 -23.78 27.40 33.60
CA LEU A 399 -24.35 28.43 32.73
C LEU A 399 -23.54 28.52 31.43
N ASN A 400 -24.28 28.38 30.33
CA ASN A 400 -23.88 28.70 28.95
C ASN A 400 -23.03 29.97 28.84
N ARG A 401 -21.89 29.89 28.15
CA ARG A 401 -21.27 31.08 27.54
C ARG A 401 -20.49 30.77 26.25
N ARG A 402 -21.07 31.26 25.15
CA ARG A 402 -20.51 31.57 23.81
C ARG A 402 -18.99 31.41 23.65
N ARG A 403 -18.57 30.46 22.82
CA ARG A 403 -17.23 30.43 22.20
C ARG A 403 -17.17 31.45 21.06
N ARG A 404 -16.43 32.54 21.24
CA ARG A 404 -15.80 33.27 20.13
C ARG A 404 -14.41 32.66 19.93
N PHE A 405 -14.18 32.05 18.78
CA PHE A 405 -12.85 31.65 18.34
C PHE A 405 -12.04 32.92 18.02
N SER A 406 -11.01 33.19 18.82
CA SER A 406 -9.96 34.15 18.47
C SER A 406 -8.88 33.43 17.68
N ARG A 407 -8.57 33.98 16.51
CA ARG A 407 -7.45 33.61 15.64
C ARG A 407 -6.13 33.85 16.39
N PHE A 408 -5.27 32.84 16.45
CA PHE A 408 -3.85 33.04 16.79
C PHE A 408 -3.04 32.98 15.49
N GLY A 409 -2.58 34.15 15.06
CA GLY A 409 -1.53 34.31 14.06
C GLY A 409 -0.18 33.99 14.69
N LEU A 410 0.59 33.14 14.04
CA LEU A 410 1.96 32.82 14.41
C LEU A 410 2.89 33.94 13.90
N HIS A 411 3.37 34.79 14.80
CA HIS A 411 4.58 35.59 14.59
C HIS A 411 5.80 34.84 15.15
N ARG A 412 6.86 34.81 14.35
CA ARG A 412 8.19 34.29 14.68
C ARG A 412 8.99 35.28 15.56
N SER A 413 9.62 34.77 16.61
CA SER A 413 10.93 35.17 17.18
C SER A 413 11.14 34.26 18.40
N GLY A 414 12.17 33.43 18.51
CA GLY A 414 13.52 33.77 18.92
C GLY A 414 13.95 32.78 20.01
N ASN A 415 15.22 32.35 20.02
CA ASN A 415 15.80 31.30 20.87
C ASN A 415 15.37 31.33 22.35
N ILE A 416 15.07 30.16 22.93
CA ILE A 416 15.46 29.70 24.28
C ILE A 416 15.21 28.17 24.36
N ARG A 417 16.19 27.43 24.91
CA ARG A 417 16.02 26.05 25.39
C ARG A 417 15.12 26.12 26.63
N GLU A 418 13.88 25.69 26.50
CA GLU A 418 12.98 25.40 27.62
C GLU A 418 12.56 23.93 27.54
N PRO A 419 12.45 23.22 28.69
CA PRO A 419 11.81 21.92 28.71
C PRO A 419 10.38 22.09 28.18
N ILE A 420 9.91 21.14 27.38
CA ILE A 420 8.56 21.17 26.83
C ILE A 420 7.58 21.30 28.01
N ASP A 421 7.00 22.48 28.19
CA ASP A 421 5.92 22.71 29.14
C ASP A 421 4.79 21.74 28.77
N LEU A 422 4.62 20.68 29.57
CA LEU A 422 3.40 19.88 29.50
C LEU A 422 2.23 20.83 29.80
N PRO A 423 1.18 20.86 28.96
CA PRO A 423 0.03 21.70 29.23
C PRO A 423 -0.67 21.23 30.51
N CYS A 424 -0.38 21.89 31.62
CA CYS A 424 -1.22 21.88 32.80
C CYS A 424 -2.55 22.52 32.43
N SER A 425 -3.57 21.73 32.08
CA SER A 425 -4.99 21.96 32.43
C SER A 425 -5.97 21.15 31.56
N VAL A 426 -6.96 20.57 32.25
CA VAL A 426 -8.17 19.89 31.77
C VAL A 426 -7.90 18.55 31.05
N ASN A 427 -8.43 17.44 31.57
CA ASN A 427 -8.33 16.08 31.00
C ASN A 427 -8.50 16.03 29.47
N TRP A 428 -9.38 16.86 28.93
CA TRP A 428 -9.60 16.98 27.48
C TRP A 428 -8.38 17.49 26.68
N GLY A 429 -7.62 18.45 27.20
CA GLY A 429 -6.44 19.00 26.53
C GLY A 429 -5.28 18.00 26.50
N LEU A 430 -5.12 17.25 27.60
CA LEU A 430 -4.16 16.15 27.70
C LEU A 430 -4.55 14.98 26.78
N ASP A 431 -5.82 14.59 26.73
CA ASP A 431 -6.31 13.56 25.82
C ASP A 431 -6.11 13.93 24.35
N LEU A 432 -6.31 15.21 24.00
CA LEU A 432 -6.00 15.74 22.67
C LEU A 432 -4.51 15.65 22.36
N PHE A 433 -3.65 16.02 23.31
CA PHE A 433 -2.20 15.94 23.18
C PHE A 433 -1.71 14.49 23.01
N ILE A 434 -2.14 13.57 23.87
CA ILE A 434 -1.80 12.14 23.78
C ILE A 434 -2.23 11.59 22.41
N ARG A 435 -3.44 11.94 21.97
CA ARG A 435 -3.96 11.55 20.65
C ARG A 435 -3.14 12.14 19.49
N ASP A 436 -2.70 13.39 19.60
CA ASP A 436 -1.89 14.05 18.57
C ASP A 436 -0.43 13.56 18.56
N VAL A 437 0.14 13.19 19.72
CA VAL A 437 1.44 12.49 19.80
C VAL A 437 1.34 11.14 19.11
N ARG A 438 0.34 10.31 19.48
CA ARG A 438 0.11 8.99 18.86
C ARG A 438 -0.05 9.06 17.34
N LYS A 439 -0.76 10.07 16.86
CA LYS A 439 -0.97 10.36 15.43
C LYS A 439 0.34 10.56 14.65
N ASN A 440 1.37 11.11 15.29
CA ASN A 440 2.61 11.52 14.62
C ASN A 440 3.78 10.53 14.84
N THR A 441 3.66 9.56 15.75
CA THR A 441 4.78 8.70 16.17
C THR A 441 4.65 7.23 15.77
N PHE A 442 3.44 6.69 15.61
CA PHE A 442 3.23 5.25 15.42
C PHE A 442 2.70 4.92 14.02
N ALA A 443 3.37 3.98 13.35
CA ALA A 443 2.96 3.47 12.05
C ALA A 443 1.79 2.50 12.21
N VAL A 444 0.80 2.59 11.32
CA VAL A 444 -0.28 1.60 11.22
C VAL A 444 -0.07 0.85 9.92
N ASP A 445 0.01 -0.48 10.01
CA ASP A 445 0.10 -1.36 8.84
C ASP A 445 -0.89 -2.51 9.02
N PHE A 446 -1.40 -3.02 7.91
CA PHE A 446 -2.40 -4.08 7.96
C PHE A 446 -2.33 -5.00 6.74
N ALA A 447 -2.72 -6.24 6.97
CA ALA A 447 -2.79 -7.29 5.96
C ALA A 447 -4.17 -7.97 6.02
N ILE A 448 -4.60 -8.47 4.86
CA ILE A 448 -5.90 -9.13 4.69
C ILE A 448 -5.65 -10.57 4.28
N VAL A 449 -6.33 -11.50 4.95
CA VAL A 449 -6.16 -12.94 4.74
C VAL A 449 -7.53 -13.61 4.62
N GLN A 450 -7.61 -14.62 3.75
CA GLN A 450 -8.76 -15.52 3.71
C GLN A 450 -8.53 -16.66 4.69
N SER A 451 -9.44 -16.78 5.65
CA SER A 451 -9.35 -17.74 6.74
C SER A 451 -10.24 -18.95 6.46
N ASN A 452 -9.65 -20.14 6.44
CA ASN A 452 -10.37 -21.41 6.20
C ASN A 452 -10.79 -22.13 7.49
N PHE A 453 -10.84 -21.42 8.64
CA PHE A 453 -11.06 -22.01 9.97
C PHE A 453 -12.33 -22.85 10.10
N ASP A 454 -13.37 -22.59 9.30
CA ASP A 454 -14.67 -23.26 9.43
C ASP A 454 -14.75 -24.61 8.65
N SER A 455 -13.72 -25.03 7.89
CA SER A 455 -13.83 -26.24 7.04
C SER A 455 -13.35 -27.56 7.68
N ASN A 456 -12.67 -27.51 8.83
CA ASN A 456 -12.03 -28.70 9.43
C ASN A 456 -12.71 -29.26 10.68
N CYS A 457 -13.93 -28.84 11.00
CA CYS A 457 -14.76 -29.52 12.00
C CYS A 457 -15.56 -30.67 11.37
N ASN A 458 -14.85 -31.76 11.08
CA ASN A 458 -15.22 -33.19 11.03
C ASN A 458 -16.40 -33.71 10.17
N GLY A 459 -16.15 -34.91 9.66
CA GLY A 459 -17.09 -35.73 8.92
C GLY A 459 -18.38 -36.09 9.68
N ASN A 460 -19.38 -36.44 8.88
CA ASN A 460 -20.58 -37.20 9.25
C ASN A 460 -21.41 -36.64 10.42
N SER A 461 -22.02 -35.48 10.20
CA SER A 461 -23.36 -35.23 10.75
C SER A 461 -24.19 -34.43 9.74
N ILE A 462 -25.07 -35.14 9.03
CA ILE A 462 -26.32 -34.54 8.53
C ILE A 462 -27.16 -34.30 9.79
N GLN A 463 -26.85 -33.23 10.53
CA GLN A 463 -27.69 -32.72 11.59
C GLN A 463 -27.77 -31.21 11.42
N GLN A 464 -28.97 -30.81 10.97
CA GLN A 464 -29.64 -29.54 11.21
C GLN A 464 -28.73 -28.37 11.56
N GLU A 465 -28.64 -27.45 10.59
CA GLU A 465 -28.42 -26.03 10.82
C GLU A 465 -29.47 -25.50 11.82
N GLU A 466 -29.26 -25.74 13.12
CA GLU A 466 -29.97 -25.02 14.17
C GLU A 466 -29.32 -23.63 14.33
N GLY A 467 -29.96 -22.64 13.71
CA GLY A 467 -30.65 -21.62 14.49
C GLY A 467 -29.84 -20.71 15.42
N GLY A 468 -28.51 -20.66 15.33
CA GLY A 468 -27.74 -19.56 15.88
C GLY A 468 -27.85 -18.35 14.95
N THR A 469 -28.72 -17.40 15.26
CA THR A 469 -28.88 -16.10 14.59
C THR A 469 -27.56 -15.32 14.56
N ARG A 470 -26.66 -15.70 13.65
CA ARG A 470 -25.51 -14.91 13.24
C ARG A 470 -26.04 -13.78 12.37
N THR A 471 -26.40 -12.66 13.00
CA THR A 471 -26.74 -11.41 12.33
C THR A 471 -25.47 -10.78 11.73
N SER A 472 -24.85 -11.41 10.72
CA SER A 472 -23.87 -10.72 9.88
C SER A 472 -24.61 -9.95 8.79
N PHE A 473 -24.95 -8.70 9.09
CA PHE A 473 -25.44 -7.74 8.08
C PHE A 473 -24.36 -7.42 7.02
N LEU A 474 -23.10 -7.74 7.31
CA LEU A 474 -22.00 -7.70 6.34
C LEU A 474 -22.16 -8.91 5.41
N THR A 475 -22.19 -8.66 4.10
CA THR A 475 -22.34 -9.68 3.04
C THR A 475 -21.60 -10.97 3.40
N ASP A 476 -22.23 -12.14 3.19
CA ASP A 476 -21.62 -13.48 3.43
C ASP A 476 -20.17 -13.60 2.92
N ASN A 477 -19.85 -12.80 1.90
CA ASN A 477 -18.52 -12.58 1.33
C ASN A 477 -17.42 -12.26 2.36
N TYR A 478 -17.71 -11.58 3.47
CA TYR A 478 -16.70 -11.21 4.50
C TYR A 478 -16.56 -12.24 5.63
N LYS A 479 -17.38 -13.30 5.63
CA LYS A 479 -17.42 -14.29 6.72
C LYS A 479 -16.07 -14.93 7.00
N ASN A 480 -15.26 -15.11 5.96
CA ASN A 480 -13.94 -15.74 6.03
C ASN A 480 -12.80 -14.73 5.92
N MET A 481 -13.07 -13.42 5.95
CA MET A 481 -12.04 -12.39 5.88
C MET A 481 -11.50 -12.08 7.27
N ASP A 482 -10.19 -12.20 7.44
CA ASP A 482 -9.51 -11.70 8.63
C ASP A 482 -8.60 -10.53 8.24
N ILE A 483 -8.66 -9.46 9.03
CA ILE A 483 -7.80 -8.29 8.90
C ILE A 483 -6.86 -8.27 10.09
N ILE A 484 -5.58 -8.47 9.82
CA ILE A 484 -4.51 -8.39 10.81
C ILE A 484 -3.96 -6.96 10.74
N CYS A 485 -4.01 -6.25 11.85
CA CYS A 485 -3.65 -4.85 11.93
C CYS A 485 -2.68 -4.62 13.08
N VAL A 486 -1.62 -3.86 12.80
CA VAL A 486 -0.78 -3.22 13.81
C VAL A 486 -1.32 -1.80 13.97
N ASP A 487 -1.87 -1.47 15.12
CA ASP A 487 -2.48 -0.16 15.35
C ASP A 487 -1.53 0.88 15.96
N HIS A 488 -2.02 2.11 16.14
CA HIS A 488 -1.25 3.21 16.74
C HIS A 488 -0.86 2.95 18.21
N TYR A 489 -1.42 1.91 18.84
CA TYR A 489 -1.10 1.49 20.20
C TYR A 489 0.00 0.40 20.21
N LEU A 490 0.58 0.09 19.04
CA LEU A 490 1.52 -1.02 18.87
C LEU A 490 0.89 -2.36 19.26
N SER A 491 -0.44 -2.47 19.18
CA SER A 491 -1.13 -3.72 19.41
C SER A 491 -1.31 -4.45 18.09
N LEU A 492 -1.12 -5.77 18.12
CA LEU A 492 -1.50 -6.62 17.00
C LEU A 492 -2.93 -7.09 17.25
N SER A 493 -3.84 -6.66 16.39
CA SER A 493 -5.25 -6.99 16.48
C SER A 493 -5.70 -7.75 15.23
N ILE A 494 -6.45 -8.82 15.43
CA ILE A 494 -7.07 -9.60 14.35
C ILE A 494 -8.57 -9.33 14.37
N PHE A 495 -9.08 -8.72 13.31
CA PHE A 495 -10.51 -8.43 13.16
C PHE A 495 -11.13 -9.36 12.13
N ARG A 496 -12.29 -9.92 12.45
CA ARG A 496 -13.19 -10.51 11.46
C ARG A 496 -14.42 -9.61 11.37
N PRO A 497 -14.66 -8.94 10.23
CA PRO A 497 -15.76 -7.99 10.11
C PRO A 497 -17.10 -8.64 10.50
N LYS A 498 -17.68 -8.19 11.63
CA LYS A 498 -18.97 -8.62 12.19
C LYS A 498 -19.71 -7.41 12.79
N TYR A 499 -20.97 -7.58 13.19
CA TYR A 499 -21.75 -6.52 13.86
C TYR A 499 -21.18 -6.17 15.25
N PHE A 500 -20.68 -7.20 15.96
CA PHE A 500 -19.90 -7.03 17.17
C PHE A 500 -18.43 -6.87 16.77
N ASP A 501 -17.85 -5.77 17.21
CA ASP A 501 -16.58 -5.27 16.71
C ASP A 501 -15.47 -5.46 17.74
N GLU A 502 -15.29 -6.73 18.10
CA GLU A 502 -14.26 -7.19 19.00
C GLU A 502 -13.18 -7.90 18.18
N ALA A 503 -11.92 -7.59 18.48
CA ALA A 503 -10.82 -8.32 17.89
C ALA A 503 -10.92 -9.80 18.29
N LEU A 504 -10.81 -10.71 17.33
CA LEU A 504 -10.71 -12.16 17.58
C LEU A 504 -9.51 -12.47 18.48
N THR A 505 -8.44 -11.71 18.28
CA THR A 505 -7.18 -11.83 19.01
C THR A 505 -6.61 -10.44 19.13
N LYS A 506 -6.26 -10.01 20.35
CA LYS A 506 -5.58 -8.75 20.60
C LYS A 506 -4.36 -9.01 21.46
N ILE A 507 -3.21 -8.61 20.95
CA ILE A 507 -1.95 -8.60 21.68
C ILE A 507 -1.67 -7.13 21.99
N ASP A 508 -2.06 -6.70 23.19
CA ASP A 508 -2.08 -5.29 23.59
C ASP A 508 -0.68 -4.67 23.68
N SER A 509 0.31 -5.45 24.10
CA SER A 509 1.70 -5.04 24.16
C SER A 509 2.59 -6.23 24.54
N PHE A 510 3.76 -6.34 23.91
CA PHE A 510 4.81 -7.27 24.37
C PHE A 510 5.50 -6.76 25.66
N HIS A 511 5.10 -5.60 26.19
CA HIS A 511 5.58 -5.02 27.44
C HIS A 511 4.93 -5.60 28.70
N ASN A 512 3.88 -6.43 28.59
CA ASN A 512 3.25 -7.10 29.73
C ASN A 512 4.08 -8.28 30.27
N VAL A 513 5.39 -8.14 30.27
CA VAL A 513 6.24 -9.00 31.07
C VAL A 513 6.10 -8.47 32.51
N ILE A 514 5.23 -9.10 33.29
CA ILE A 514 5.21 -8.91 34.73
C ILE A 514 6.65 -9.17 35.21
N GLU A 515 7.23 -8.20 35.92
CA GLU A 515 8.50 -8.38 36.64
C GLU A 515 8.29 -9.38 37.78
N GLU A 516 7.96 -10.62 37.46
CA GLU A 516 8.14 -11.72 38.40
C GLU A 516 9.65 -11.96 38.47
N GLU A 517 10.17 -11.91 39.70
CA GLU A 517 11.54 -12.29 40.02
C GLU A 517 11.88 -13.61 39.34
N PRO A 518 13.10 -13.77 38.78
CA PRO A 518 13.49 -15.01 38.14
C PRO A 518 13.35 -16.15 39.13
N THR A 519 12.32 -16.97 38.97
CA THR A 519 12.26 -18.27 39.62
C THR A 519 13.42 -19.09 39.05
N ASN A 520 14.14 -19.82 39.91
CA ASN A 520 15.31 -20.65 39.55
C ASN A 520 15.01 -21.77 38.53
N SER A 521 13.81 -21.81 37.95
CA SER A 521 13.31 -22.77 36.99
C SER A 521 13.12 -22.21 35.56
N SER A 522 13.39 -20.93 35.28
CA SER A 522 13.26 -20.40 33.91
C SER A 522 14.40 -20.90 33.01
N SER A 523 14.05 -21.41 31.81
CA SER A 523 15.06 -21.85 30.85
C SER A 523 15.90 -20.65 30.36
N ILE A 524 17.14 -20.90 29.92
CA ILE A 524 18.01 -19.86 29.33
C ILE A 524 17.30 -19.17 28.16
N GLU A 525 16.55 -19.95 27.37
CA GLU A 525 15.80 -19.48 26.21
C GLU A 525 14.66 -18.54 26.60
N ASP A 526 13.90 -18.87 27.65
CA ASP A 526 12.83 -18.00 28.15
C ASP A 526 13.37 -16.67 28.69
N ASN A 527 14.55 -16.68 29.32
CA ASN A 527 15.21 -15.45 29.77
C ASN A 527 15.66 -14.56 28.59
N ILE A 528 16.17 -15.15 27.50
CA ILE A 528 16.52 -14.42 26.28
C ILE A 528 15.26 -13.89 25.58
N MET A 529 14.18 -14.68 25.55
CA MET A 529 12.90 -14.27 24.99
C MET A 529 12.32 -13.10 25.77
N LYS A 530 12.27 -13.20 27.11
CA LYS A 530 11.82 -12.13 28.03
C LYS A 530 12.58 -10.83 27.76
N ARG A 531 13.91 -10.91 27.64
CA ARG A 531 14.75 -9.75 27.32
C ARG A 531 14.46 -9.18 25.93
N THR A 532 14.32 -10.04 24.92
CA THR A 532 14.04 -9.60 23.55
C THR A 532 12.67 -8.94 23.45
N LEU A 533 11.65 -9.54 24.05
CA LEU A 533 10.29 -8.98 24.12
C LEU A 533 10.26 -7.61 24.81
N SER A 534 11.00 -7.44 25.90
CA SER A 534 11.10 -6.15 26.59
C SER A 534 11.71 -5.03 25.73
N THR A 535 12.44 -5.38 24.66
CA THR A 535 13.11 -4.41 23.78
C THR A 535 12.29 -4.02 22.55
N LEU A 536 11.24 -4.78 22.22
CA LEU A 536 10.34 -4.48 21.12
C LEU A 536 9.43 -3.32 21.51
N ASN A 537 9.48 -2.21 20.76
CA ASN A 537 8.87 -0.96 21.20
C ASN A 537 8.28 -0.11 20.07
N SER A 538 8.34 -0.55 18.82
CA SER A 538 7.83 0.19 17.67
C SER A 538 7.64 -0.69 16.45
N PHE A 539 6.52 -1.40 16.36
CA PHE A 539 6.12 -2.13 15.16
C PHE A 539 5.97 -1.19 13.96
N LYS A 540 6.60 -1.55 12.86
CA LYS A 540 6.66 -0.73 11.64
C LYS A 540 6.00 -1.39 10.44
N LYS A 541 6.10 -2.71 10.30
CA LYS A 541 5.61 -3.42 9.11
C LYS A 541 5.13 -4.83 9.43
N LEU A 542 4.07 -5.25 8.74
CA LEU A 542 3.46 -6.57 8.87
C LEU A 542 3.58 -7.34 7.54
N PHE A 543 4.02 -8.60 7.61
CA PHE A 543 4.04 -9.52 6.49
C PHE A 543 3.28 -10.81 6.85
N MET A 544 2.38 -11.25 5.97
CA MET A 544 1.74 -12.55 6.09
C MET A 544 2.53 -13.59 5.31
N LEU A 545 3.04 -14.62 6.00
CA LEU A 545 3.78 -15.72 5.38
C LEU A 545 2.84 -16.83 4.91
N THR A 546 1.86 -17.17 5.76
CA THR A 546 0.75 -18.06 5.42
C THR A 546 -0.55 -17.42 5.88
N ASP A 547 -1.66 -18.14 5.78
CA ASP A 547 -2.93 -17.67 6.31
C ASP A 547 -2.96 -17.61 7.84
N SER A 548 -1.99 -18.24 8.53
CA SER A 548 -1.85 -18.24 9.99
C SER A 548 -0.59 -17.56 10.51
N LEU A 549 0.51 -17.67 9.77
CA LEU A 549 1.83 -17.23 10.18
C LEU A 549 2.06 -15.79 9.74
N CYS A 550 2.23 -14.88 10.70
CA CYS A 550 2.58 -13.49 10.44
C CYS A 550 3.96 -13.12 11.01
N MET A 551 4.66 -12.26 10.28
CA MET A 551 5.95 -11.70 10.67
C MET A 551 5.77 -10.21 10.90
N VAL A 552 6.06 -9.75 12.11
CA VAL A 552 5.99 -8.35 12.53
C VAL A 552 7.40 -7.81 12.67
N LEU A 553 7.68 -6.73 11.96
CA LEU A 553 8.96 -6.05 11.96
C LEU A 553 8.95 -4.87 12.94
N ASP A 554 9.90 -4.88 13.87
CA ASP A 554 10.11 -3.87 14.90
C ASP A 554 11.46 -3.16 14.69
N THR A 555 11.68 -2.02 15.34
CA THR A 555 12.97 -1.34 15.32
C THR A 555 14.09 -2.12 16.02
N SER A 556 13.72 -3.02 16.94
CA SER A 556 14.62 -3.84 17.76
C SER A 556 14.62 -5.32 17.38
N GLY A 557 13.93 -5.73 16.30
CA GLY A 557 13.99 -7.11 15.83
C GLY A 557 12.78 -7.54 15.01
N VAL A 558 12.54 -8.85 14.99
CA VAL A 558 11.45 -9.48 14.27
C VAL A 558 10.69 -10.43 15.20
N VAL A 559 9.36 -10.39 15.12
CA VAL A 559 8.47 -11.36 15.79
C VAL A 559 7.79 -12.20 14.74
N LEU A 560 7.80 -13.53 14.94
CA LEU A 560 7.04 -14.49 14.17
C LEU A 560 5.91 -15.03 15.05
N LEU A 561 4.68 -14.95 14.58
CA LEU A 561 3.49 -15.36 15.31
C LEU A 561 2.67 -16.32 14.47
N ASP A 562 2.34 -17.49 15.03
CA ASP A 562 1.36 -18.39 14.46
C ASP A 562 0.04 -18.27 15.22
N ARG A 563 -0.93 -17.62 14.58
CA ARG A 563 -2.23 -17.35 15.18
C ARG A 563 -3.07 -18.60 15.44
N ARG A 564 -2.74 -19.76 14.83
CA ARG A 564 -3.43 -21.02 15.11
C ARG A 564 -2.99 -21.65 16.43
N ASN A 565 -1.75 -21.38 16.84
CA ASN A 565 -1.14 -21.96 18.03
C ASN A 565 -1.07 -20.98 19.21
N LEU A 566 -1.49 -19.74 19.02
CA LEU A 566 -1.52 -18.70 20.05
C LEU A 566 -2.68 -18.94 21.03
N MET A 567 -2.35 -19.32 22.26
CA MET A 567 -3.32 -19.62 23.33
C MET A 567 -3.44 -18.49 24.35
N ASP A 568 -2.31 -17.89 24.74
CA ASP A 568 -2.29 -16.76 25.67
C ASP A 568 -1.89 -15.48 24.93
N THR A 569 -2.82 -14.55 24.80
CA THR A 569 -2.59 -13.26 24.13
C THR A 569 -2.09 -12.17 25.08
N LYS A 570 -2.10 -12.44 26.39
CA LYS A 570 -1.65 -11.50 27.43
C LYS A 570 -0.22 -11.76 27.84
N ASP A 571 0.15 -13.04 28.00
CA ASP A 571 1.53 -13.44 28.27
C ASP A 571 2.09 -14.34 27.16
N LEU A 572 2.94 -13.74 26.34
CA LEU A 572 3.51 -14.39 25.17
C LEU A 572 4.63 -15.38 25.53
N LEU A 573 5.18 -15.33 26.76
CA LEU A 573 6.22 -16.25 27.22
C LEU A 573 5.65 -17.66 27.49
N HIS A 574 4.39 -17.71 27.93
CA HIS A 574 3.68 -18.95 28.27
C HIS A 574 3.20 -19.74 27.04
N ASN A 575 3.36 -19.20 25.84
CA ASN A 575 3.02 -19.90 24.62
C ASN A 575 4.12 -20.88 24.19
N GLU A 576 3.70 -21.92 23.47
CA GLU A 576 4.60 -22.92 22.89
C GLU A 576 5.58 -22.26 21.87
N PRO A 577 6.79 -22.82 21.68
CA PRO A 577 7.76 -22.31 20.71
C PRO A 577 7.21 -22.16 19.28
N ASN A 578 6.22 -22.98 18.93
CA ASN A 578 5.59 -22.92 17.61
C ASN A 578 4.67 -21.71 17.42
N ALA A 579 4.18 -21.10 18.50
CA ALA A 579 3.21 -20.02 18.48
C ALA A 579 3.85 -18.62 18.43
N VAL A 580 4.91 -18.39 19.20
CA VAL A 580 5.60 -17.09 19.28
C VAL A 580 7.10 -17.29 19.23
N ARG A 581 7.76 -16.62 18.28
CA ARG A 581 9.23 -16.61 18.18
C ARG A 581 9.74 -15.21 17.95
N VAL A 582 10.92 -14.94 18.48
CA VAL A 582 11.51 -13.60 18.50
C VAL A 582 12.96 -13.65 18.07
N ALA A 583 13.39 -12.68 17.29
CA ALA A 583 14.78 -12.51 16.93
C ALA A 583 15.16 -11.04 17.17
N GLY A 584 15.99 -10.81 18.19
CA GLY A 584 16.45 -9.48 18.56
C GLY A 584 17.56 -8.99 17.63
N PHE A 585 17.40 -7.80 17.08
CA PHE A 585 18.43 -7.12 16.28
C PHE A 585 18.12 -5.62 16.23
N ASN A 586 19.09 -4.76 16.53
CA ASN A 586 18.89 -3.32 16.44
C ASN A 586 18.88 -2.84 14.97
N ILE A 587 17.70 -2.81 14.36
CA ILE A 587 17.50 -2.41 12.96
C ILE A 587 17.50 -0.87 12.83
N GLY A 588 16.99 -0.17 13.86
CA GLY A 588 16.78 1.28 13.83
C GLY A 588 15.41 1.66 13.28
N LEU A 589 15.20 2.96 13.00
CA LEU A 589 13.90 3.48 12.54
C LEU A 589 13.64 3.11 11.08
N ILE A 590 12.67 2.23 10.84
CA ILE A 590 12.35 1.66 9.54
C ILE A 590 11.37 2.56 8.77
N SER A 591 11.69 2.85 7.51
CA SER A 591 10.82 3.56 6.57
C SER A 591 10.00 2.60 5.71
N ASP A 592 10.63 1.55 5.18
CA ASP A 592 10.00 0.51 4.35
C ASP A 592 10.86 -0.77 4.35
N ALA A 593 10.29 -1.92 3.96
CA ALA A 593 11.00 -3.20 3.93
C ALA A 593 10.52 -4.18 2.83
N ILE A 594 11.40 -5.06 2.38
CA ILE A 594 11.15 -6.18 1.46
C ILE A 594 11.50 -7.46 2.19
N LEU A 595 10.59 -8.43 2.18
CA LEU A 595 10.77 -9.74 2.78
C LEU A 595 10.85 -10.83 1.71
N ILE A 596 11.88 -11.66 1.75
CA ILE A 596 12.03 -12.81 0.86
C ILE A 596 12.23 -14.04 1.74
N VAL A 597 11.26 -14.94 1.72
CA VAL A 597 11.33 -16.22 2.45
C VAL A 597 11.92 -17.26 1.50
N ASP A 598 13.13 -17.73 1.82
CA ASP A 598 13.88 -18.70 1.04
C ASP A 598 13.42 -20.13 1.30
N THR A 599 13.13 -20.44 2.56
CA THR A 599 12.57 -21.74 2.97
C THR A 599 11.46 -21.52 3.99
N LEU A 600 10.37 -22.28 3.81
CA LEU A 600 9.24 -22.37 4.72
C LEU A 600 8.81 -23.84 4.76
N HIS A 601 9.19 -24.57 5.81
CA HIS A 601 8.94 -26.01 5.93
C HIS A 601 8.45 -26.37 7.31
N ASN A 602 7.54 -27.33 7.39
CA ASN A 602 7.13 -27.91 8.67
C ASN A 602 8.13 -29.00 9.05
N CYS A 603 8.59 -28.99 10.29
CA CYS A 603 9.38 -30.07 10.85
C CYS A 603 8.54 -31.35 10.90
N HIS A 604 9.10 -32.45 10.39
CA HIS A 604 8.42 -33.75 10.35
C HIS A 604 8.12 -34.32 11.75
N ASP A 605 8.90 -33.94 12.76
CA ASP A 605 8.81 -34.53 14.10
C ASP A 605 7.88 -33.78 15.05
N CYS A 606 7.67 -32.47 14.85
CA CYS A 606 6.91 -31.63 15.78
C CYS A 606 5.91 -30.65 15.13
N GLU A 607 5.74 -30.72 13.80
CA GLU A 607 4.95 -29.76 13.00
C GLU A 607 5.40 -28.29 13.10
N GLY A 608 6.49 -28.01 13.83
CA GLY A 608 7.04 -26.66 13.99
C GLY A 608 7.58 -26.12 12.67
N ILE A 609 7.28 -24.86 12.37
CA ILE A 609 7.62 -24.26 11.08
C ILE A 609 9.06 -23.73 11.09
N GLU A 610 9.95 -24.19 10.23
CA GLU A 610 11.25 -23.58 9.98
C GLU A 610 11.14 -22.50 8.90
N VAL A 611 11.70 -21.32 9.18
CA VAL A 611 11.69 -20.17 8.27
C VAL A 611 13.11 -19.66 8.08
N THR A 612 13.59 -19.59 6.83
CA THR A 612 14.79 -18.79 6.49
C THR A 612 14.40 -17.67 5.55
N TYR A 613 14.92 -16.48 5.81
CA TYR A 613 14.51 -15.29 5.08
C TYR A 613 15.64 -14.27 4.90
N LYS A 614 15.50 -13.47 3.85
CA LYS A 614 16.26 -12.26 3.58
C LYS A 614 15.33 -11.06 3.79
N LEU A 615 15.81 -10.05 4.49
CA LEU A 615 15.08 -8.82 4.78
C LEU A 615 15.92 -7.63 4.29
N ILE A 616 15.34 -6.80 3.41
CA ILE A 616 15.97 -5.56 2.93
C ILE A 616 15.18 -4.40 3.49
N VAL A 617 15.83 -3.52 4.26
CA VAL A 617 15.16 -2.47 5.03
C VAL A 617 15.76 -1.12 4.71
N THR A 618 14.93 -0.10 4.52
CA THR A 618 15.37 1.31 4.54
C THR A 618 15.23 1.88 5.95
N CYS A 619 16.33 2.42 6.48
CA CYS A 619 16.40 2.94 7.84
C CYS A 619 16.81 4.41 7.87
N ILE A 620 16.39 5.12 8.92
CA ILE A 620 16.88 6.46 9.26
C ILE A 620 18.09 6.34 10.20
N PRO A 621 19.22 7.05 9.94
CA PRO A 621 19.40 8.04 8.87
C PRO A 621 20.06 7.46 7.60
N ASN A 622 19.24 7.20 6.58
CA ASN A 622 19.60 7.04 5.18
C ASN A 622 20.43 5.79 4.84
N GLU A 623 20.09 4.67 5.47
CA GLU A 623 20.77 3.40 5.29
C GLU A 623 19.84 2.36 4.66
N ILE A 624 20.40 1.49 3.83
CA ILE A 624 19.74 0.28 3.34
C ILE A 624 20.48 -0.88 4.00
N LEU A 625 19.77 -1.67 4.81
CA LEU A 625 20.32 -2.85 5.46
C LEU A 625 19.83 -4.10 4.72
N ALA A 626 20.74 -5.02 4.43
CA ALA A 626 20.41 -6.37 3.98
C ALA A 626 20.70 -7.35 5.13
N LEU A 627 19.65 -8.01 5.61
CA LEU A 627 19.68 -8.91 6.74
C LEU A 627 19.29 -10.33 6.28
N LYS A 628 19.88 -11.34 6.91
CA LYS A 628 19.44 -12.74 6.84
C LYS A 628 18.97 -13.17 8.20
N GLY A 629 17.80 -13.80 8.25
CA GLY A 629 17.27 -14.36 9.47
C GLY A 629 16.86 -15.82 9.31
N LYS A 630 16.85 -16.54 10.44
CA LYS A 630 16.32 -17.90 10.52
C LYS A 630 15.55 -18.09 11.83
N PHE A 631 14.43 -18.81 11.74
CA PHE A 631 13.67 -19.35 12.86
C PHE A 631 13.67 -20.87 12.74
N LEU A 632 14.30 -21.55 13.69
CA LEU A 632 14.31 -23.01 13.76
C LEU A 632 12.98 -23.51 14.34
N ALA A 633 12.55 -24.70 13.92
CA ALA A 633 11.26 -25.27 14.32
C ALA A 633 11.11 -25.44 15.84
N HIS A 634 12.18 -25.79 16.54
CA HIS A 634 12.15 -26.13 17.98
C HIS A 634 12.66 -25.01 18.89
N SER A 635 12.82 -23.78 18.38
CA SER A 635 13.36 -22.67 19.17
C SER A 635 12.42 -21.48 19.16
N LYS A 636 12.24 -20.88 20.35
CA LYS A 636 11.59 -19.58 20.56
C LYS A 636 12.45 -18.42 20.05
N ILE A 637 13.77 -18.63 19.91
CA ILE A 637 14.73 -17.59 19.54
C ILE A 637 15.21 -17.80 18.10
N GLY A 638 14.96 -16.81 17.26
CA GLY A 638 15.56 -16.73 15.92
C GLY A 638 16.90 -16.03 15.94
N GLU A 639 17.64 -16.18 14.85
CA GLU A 639 18.90 -15.47 14.62
C GLU A 639 18.71 -14.49 13.45
N ILE A 640 19.24 -13.26 13.60
CA ILE A 640 19.34 -12.28 12.52
C ILE A 640 20.80 -11.86 12.39
N THR A 641 21.28 -11.82 11.15
CA THR A 641 22.64 -11.40 10.80
C THR A 641 22.59 -10.33 9.72
N MET A 642 23.42 -9.30 9.85
CA MET A 642 23.59 -8.29 8.80
C MET A 642 24.57 -8.81 7.77
N CYS A 643 24.11 -8.88 6.51
CA CYS A 643 24.94 -9.27 5.38
C CYS A 643 25.72 -8.08 4.84
N ASP A 644 25.00 -6.99 4.57
CA ASP A 644 25.59 -5.78 4.00
C ASP A 644 24.75 -4.55 4.35
N SER A 645 25.35 -3.38 4.16
CA SER A 645 24.71 -2.08 4.37
C SER A 645 25.17 -1.07 3.33
N LEU A 646 24.24 -0.27 2.82
CA LEU A 646 24.56 0.87 1.97
C LEU A 646 24.08 2.16 2.63
N LYS A 647 25.03 3.06 2.90
CA LYS A 647 24.76 4.37 3.47
C LYS A 647 24.81 5.46 2.41
N LEU A 648 23.78 6.30 2.38
CA LEU A 648 23.74 7.44 1.48
C LEU A 648 24.50 8.63 2.09
N ASN A 649 25.75 8.84 1.64
CA ASN A 649 26.66 9.86 2.18
C ASN A 649 26.34 11.31 1.76
N ARG A 650 25.30 11.54 0.96
CA ARG A 650 24.95 12.88 0.46
C ARG A 650 24.03 13.61 1.44
N LYS A 651 24.50 14.76 1.92
CA LYS A 651 23.67 15.70 2.71
C LYS A 651 22.38 16.06 1.96
N HIS A 652 21.27 16.14 2.69
CA HIS A 652 19.91 16.45 2.19
C HIS A 652 19.22 15.38 1.34
N ARG A 653 19.82 14.21 1.14
CA ARG A 653 19.16 13.08 0.50
C ARG A 653 18.90 11.98 1.51
N PHE A 654 17.79 11.27 1.33
CA PHE A 654 17.43 10.13 2.17
C PHE A 654 16.91 8.97 1.32
N VAL A 655 16.80 7.79 1.91
CA VAL A 655 16.13 6.63 1.33
C VAL A 655 14.81 6.44 2.05
N ASP A 656 13.74 6.15 1.29
CA ASP A 656 12.39 6.11 1.83
C ASP A 656 11.66 4.83 1.40
N LYS A 657 11.04 4.82 0.22
CA LYS A 657 10.23 3.71 -0.29
C LYS A 657 11.04 2.73 -1.10
N ILE A 658 10.69 1.45 -1.02
CA ILE A 658 11.32 0.39 -1.80
C ILE A 658 10.30 -0.46 -2.54
N CYS A 659 10.70 -1.04 -3.67
CA CYS A 659 9.84 -1.88 -4.50
C CYS A 659 10.62 -3.09 -5.02
N LEU A 660 10.12 -4.28 -4.73
CA LEU A 660 10.66 -5.53 -5.28
C LEU A 660 10.28 -5.65 -6.77
N LEU A 661 11.29 -5.85 -7.63
CA LEU A 661 11.09 -6.03 -9.07
C LEU A 661 11.18 -7.51 -9.46
N GLU A 662 12.29 -8.12 -9.08
CA GLU A 662 12.62 -9.47 -9.47
C GLU A 662 13.39 -10.19 -8.38
N TYR A 663 13.11 -11.49 -8.25
CA TYR A 663 13.87 -12.42 -7.46
C TYR A 663 14.18 -13.65 -8.31
N ASP A 664 15.45 -13.76 -8.73
CA ASP A 664 15.92 -14.91 -9.50
C ASP A 664 16.21 -16.07 -8.54
N THR A 665 15.35 -17.09 -8.55
CA THR A 665 15.64 -18.39 -7.92
C THR A 665 16.38 -19.27 -8.93
N LEU A 666 17.49 -19.88 -8.51
CA LEU A 666 18.17 -20.84 -9.38
C LEU A 666 17.43 -22.18 -9.42
N SER A 667 17.22 -22.67 -10.65
CA SER A 667 16.59 -23.94 -11.10
C SER A 667 15.06 -23.96 -11.00
N GLU A 668 14.27 -24.33 -12.01
CA GLU A 668 14.42 -25.15 -13.22
C GLU A 668 13.58 -24.53 -14.37
N HIS A 669 13.91 -24.77 -15.65
CA HIS A 669 13.20 -24.31 -16.88
C HIS A 669 13.79 -23.16 -17.73
N ARG A 670 15.05 -22.77 -17.59
CA ARG A 670 15.74 -22.09 -18.71
C ARG A 670 16.10 -23.10 -19.82
N LYS A 671 15.12 -23.53 -20.62
CA LYS A 671 15.41 -24.11 -21.94
C LYS A 671 15.94 -22.97 -22.82
N ARG A 672 17.26 -22.96 -23.03
CA ARG A 672 17.94 -22.02 -23.93
C ARG A 672 17.33 -22.11 -25.34
N PRO A 673 16.93 -21.01 -25.99
CA PRO A 673 16.94 -20.95 -27.44
C PRO A 673 18.40 -20.74 -27.86
N HIS A 674 18.91 -21.69 -28.64
CA HIS A 674 20.15 -21.51 -29.41
C HIS A 674 19.90 -20.38 -30.42
N PHE A 675 20.53 -19.22 -30.24
CA PHE A 675 20.79 -18.32 -31.36
C PHE A 675 22.23 -17.82 -31.34
N SER A 676 22.75 -17.77 -32.56
CA SER A 676 24.13 -17.71 -32.98
C SER A 676 24.81 -16.37 -32.71
N ARG A 677 26.12 -16.51 -32.54
CA ARG A 677 27.19 -15.53 -32.33
C ARG A 677 27.25 -14.48 -33.46
N GLU A 678 27.34 -13.21 -33.08
CA GLU A 678 28.04 -12.09 -33.74
C GLU A 678 27.67 -10.84 -32.89
N GLY A 679 28.54 -9.97 -32.36
CA GLY A 679 29.93 -9.65 -32.60
C GLY A 679 30.08 -8.13 -32.51
N TYR A 680 30.08 -7.53 -31.31
CA TYR A 680 30.38 -6.10 -31.13
C TYR A 680 31.28 -5.83 -29.92
N SER A 681 32.26 -4.94 -30.14
CA SER A 681 33.40 -4.65 -29.28
C SER A 681 33.06 -3.78 -28.07
N SER A 682 33.35 -4.27 -26.88
CA SER A 682 33.27 -3.50 -25.62
C SER A 682 34.50 -2.60 -25.43
N ASN A 683 34.32 -1.28 -25.54
CA ASN A 683 35.28 -0.31 -25.04
C ASN A 683 34.68 0.43 -23.84
N THR A 684 34.87 -0.11 -22.63
CA THR A 684 34.52 0.58 -21.38
C THR A 684 35.78 1.07 -20.67
N LYS A 685 35.99 2.40 -20.66
CA LYS A 685 36.90 3.06 -19.71
C LYS A 685 36.24 3.07 -18.32
N ARG A 686 36.87 2.41 -17.34
CA ARG A 686 36.48 2.45 -15.92
C ARG A 686 36.85 3.81 -15.30
N PRO A 687 35.98 4.47 -14.53
CA PRO A 687 36.40 5.43 -13.52
C PRO A 687 36.62 4.70 -12.18
N LYS A 688 37.78 4.95 -11.56
CA LYS A 688 38.15 4.48 -10.22
C LYS A 688 37.34 5.22 -9.15
N TRP A 689 36.77 4.49 -8.20
CA TRP A 689 36.33 5.00 -6.91
C TRP A 689 37.01 4.16 -5.83
N GLU A 690 37.63 4.82 -4.85
CA GLU A 690 38.41 4.21 -3.77
C GLU A 690 37.50 3.70 -2.65
N GLN A 691 37.72 2.46 -2.23
CA GLN A 691 37.19 1.87 -1.00
C GLN A 691 38.09 2.29 0.17
N PRO A 692 37.54 2.61 1.36
CA PRO A 692 38.35 2.62 2.56
C PRO A 692 38.63 1.17 3.00
N LEU A 693 39.90 0.81 3.06
CA LEU A 693 40.38 -0.41 3.70
C LEU A 693 40.19 -0.27 5.21
N LEU A 694 39.44 -1.19 5.82
CA LEU A 694 39.46 -1.40 7.27
C LEU A 694 40.57 -2.42 7.57
N GLN A 695 41.55 -1.99 8.37
CA GLN A 695 42.35 -2.85 9.25
C GLN A 695 41.66 -2.91 10.60
#